data_AF-A0A9D4UJW6-F1
#
_entry.id   AF-A0A9D4UJW6-F1
#
_cell.length_a   1.000
_cell.length_b   1.000
_cell.length_c   1.000
_cell.angle_alpha   90.00
_cell.angle_beta   90.00
_cell.angle_gamma   90.00
#
_symmetry.space_group_name_H-M   'P 1'
#
loop_
_entity.id
_entity.type
_entity.pdbx_description
1 polymer ?
#
loop_
_entity_poly.entity_id
_entity_poly.type
_entity_poly.pdbx_seq_one_letter_code
_entity_poly.pdbx_strand_id
1 'polypeptide(L)'
;MQHHPIAGLAKQQCPALDDKRSRSGRIAARDSMVTVQQPWPFGMSPARPPGCVLANASEQPLYAFPVTTAASRSNLLQPCQRERDPMMLFEQPTEQLYGSSALPGPDLEQVPPIVASELGRIFLEKSLRADGADHDRPEHELRSFNENVASDSHINRQLTEAGIASRNTIWYRDNADLGNVPSTYNRNRNQVAENMDKGNSLCNLVSSNMRETNYSEALNWRELDMDDVLFALDETEVNLSIFDILLLVQKCRESKNPLFSFRLHRHICENGLESDVVVGNHLVPMFAECGDLPTASRIFNKLVYRNEHSWSFLMLGYSMNGQLQHALDLYHDMNEGSIQPTSFTFLGLLKACGILESLQVGRNLHEQIKQKGLGGDLLVGNSLIDMYIKCGSLGEAEEVFEGLPVRDVVSWTALLAGYVECDLGKESLALYHRMQSEGISANRVTLSLAAKACRIMQALDEGRMIHSEVVEKGYESDITVSNSILSLYCKCGCLNEACEVFDKLQAWDVVSWNTLIVAYIDHGDFQEPVDCFVQMQVEKVVPDTITLSCALKACASMGAVEQGQEVHITSVKLGLAEDLLVANSLTGFYGRCGLLLEARNSFDKLELRDVVSWTALIAGYAEHSHGEEALNCFMWMQKRGLVPNAITYSCALKACGGMGINVKGMELHMEAVRKGLDLESTVANTLVSMYAACGLLVEASDVFERIPAKCVVSWTALIGGHTDCGSDVMALKYFKKMQAGGIFPNAFTYACTLKACGSIGTVDKGRELHVHIVWDGFERDSSVASALINMYAKCGSLIEACDVFNNVSVYDVSAWSAMMKAYAMNHEGSKAVQCFKHMQQQGCKPDVVTFTCLFTACSHAGLAKEGFEYFKLMREYYGLAPTREHYSCMVDLLARSGDLFAAEQFLETFAPASEDTWAALLSACKTHGEADLGFRCFQQLVQKDPEDAAWYVLMTDIYTGAGSIEGALKIEGLRKHVEAFKKPASAWIEIDNEVHEFVVGNEQNDSVLATVRNLNLRLKDEGHVPNVSKDVRPTSDHQKEVALCEHAEKLAIAFGLLNTPLGTTLRISKNLRMCTDCHSASKVVSKIERREIILRDDSCMHHFKDGVCICGDMF
;
A
#
# COMPACT_ATOMS: atom_id res chain seq x y z
N MET A 1 -54.29 0.67 -44.66
CA MET A 1 -55.19 1.86 -44.64
C MET A 1 -55.57 2.15 -43.19
N GLN A 2 -56.11 3.35 -42.90
CA GLN A 2 -56.40 3.82 -41.55
C GLN A 2 -57.64 3.15 -40.94
N HIS A 3 -57.77 3.15 -39.59
CA HIS A 3 -58.94 3.69 -38.88
C HIS A 3 -58.69 3.84 -37.36
N HIS A 4 -59.24 4.89 -36.75
CA HIS A 4 -59.30 5.17 -35.29
C HIS A 4 -60.65 4.71 -34.70
N PRO A 5 -60.75 4.43 -33.38
CA PRO A 5 -61.10 5.42 -32.32
C PRO A 5 -60.06 5.44 -31.16
N ILE A 6 -59.98 6.31 -30.13
CA ILE A 6 -60.72 7.43 -29.50
C ILE A 6 -61.18 7.15 -28.04
N ALA A 7 -60.76 8.04 -27.11
CA ALA A 7 -61.19 8.28 -25.71
C ALA A 7 -60.87 7.24 -24.59
N GLY A 8 -60.57 7.63 -23.34
CA GLY A 8 -60.18 8.96 -22.81
C GLY A 8 -60.45 9.21 -21.29
N LEU A 9 -59.82 10.29 -20.75
CA LEU A 9 -60.19 11.04 -19.50
C LEU A 9 -60.02 10.35 -18.12
N ALA A 10 -59.70 11.02 -16.98
CA ALA A 10 -59.26 12.41 -16.72
C ALA A 10 -58.72 12.66 -15.27
N LYS A 11 -57.89 13.72 -15.12
CA LYS A 11 -57.73 14.69 -13.99
C LYS A 11 -57.67 14.23 -12.51
N GLN A 12 -56.62 14.69 -11.80
CA GLN A 12 -56.65 15.69 -10.69
C GLN A 12 -55.21 16.16 -10.37
N GLN A 13 -54.86 17.44 -10.56
CA GLN A 13 -54.97 18.62 -9.66
C GLN A 13 -53.83 18.80 -8.64
N CYS A 14 -52.92 19.75 -8.94
CA CYS A 14 -52.20 20.55 -7.95
C CYS A 14 -52.92 21.90 -7.72
N PRO A 15 -52.72 22.56 -6.58
CA PRO A 15 -52.73 24.02 -6.47
C PRO A 15 -51.30 24.60 -6.51
N ALA A 16 -51.17 25.91 -6.75
CA ALA A 16 -49.91 26.66 -6.85
C ALA A 16 -50.05 28.02 -6.12
N LEU A 17 -48.99 28.85 -6.12
CA LEU A 17 -48.91 30.34 -6.05
C LEU A 17 -47.41 30.70 -6.21
N ASP A 18 -46.96 31.45 -7.24
CA ASP A 18 -46.87 32.93 -7.36
C ASP A 18 -45.71 33.53 -6.47
N ASP A 19 -44.84 34.50 -6.85
CA ASP A 19 -44.99 35.66 -7.77
C ASP A 19 -43.66 36.42 -8.10
N LYS A 20 -43.50 37.40 -9.04
CA LYS A 20 -44.19 37.87 -10.30
C LYS A 20 -43.25 38.84 -11.09
N ARG A 21 -43.51 39.07 -12.39
CA ARG A 21 -43.20 40.29 -13.23
C ARG A 21 -41.76 40.71 -13.69
N SER A 22 -41.40 40.29 -14.90
CA SER A 22 -41.20 41.09 -16.15
C SER A 22 -40.62 42.54 -16.17
N ARG A 23 -39.65 42.81 -17.09
CA ARG A 23 -39.82 43.85 -18.17
C ARG A 23 -38.75 43.84 -19.31
N SER A 24 -39.24 43.73 -20.54
CA SER A 24 -38.79 44.22 -21.87
C SER A 24 -37.44 44.95 -22.10
N GLY A 25 -36.73 44.55 -23.17
CA GLY A 25 -35.74 45.37 -23.92
C GLY A 25 -35.47 44.80 -25.35
N ARG A 26 -35.21 45.64 -26.36
CA ARG A 26 -34.90 45.27 -27.77
C ARG A 26 -33.64 45.99 -28.27
N ILE A 27 -33.00 45.42 -29.31
CA ILE A 27 -32.12 46.00 -30.37
C ILE A 27 -30.87 45.10 -30.60
N ALA A 28 -30.24 45.03 -31.78
CA ALA A 28 -30.70 44.53 -33.10
C ALA A 28 -29.55 44.63 -34.14
N ALA A 29 -29.20 43.50 -34.77
CA ALA A 29 -28.56 43.27 -36.08
C ALA A 29 -27.57 44.27 -36.74
N ARG A 30 -26.42 43.74 -37.21
CA ARG A 30 -25.91 43.78 -38.61
C ARG A 30 -24.60 42.95 -38.70
N ASP A 31 -24.48 41.96 -39.59
CA ASP A 31 -24.23 42.01 -41.05
C ASP A 31 -22.84 42.52 -41.45
N SER A 32 -21.96 41.63 -41.94
CA SER A 32 -21.60 41.57 -43.38
C SER A 32 -20.44 40.57 -43.67
N MET A 33 -20.41 40.04 -44.90
CA MET A 33 -19.30 39.24 -45.42
C MET A 33 -18.24 40.14 -46.07
N VAL A 34 -16.96 39.82 -45.92
CA VAL A 34 -15.94 40.05 -46.96
C VAL A 34 -14.97 38.87 -47.00
N THR A 35 -14.90 38.18 -48.14
CA THR A 35 -13.78 37.31 -48.51
C THR A 35 -12.77 38.12 -49.34
N VAL A 36 -11.45 37.85 -49.21
CA VAL A 36 -10.46 37.84 -50.31
C VAL A 36 -9.02 37.57 -49.81
N GLN A 37 -8.42 36.51 -50.37
CA GLN A 37 -7.00 36.25 -50.70
C GLN A 37 -5.86 36.25 -49.64
N GLN A 38 -4.90 35.34 -49.91
CA GLN A 38 -3.57 35.12 -49.31
C GLN A 38 -2.51 36.05 -49.98
N PRO A 39 -1.20 36.10 -49.58
CA PRO A 39 -0.44 35.12 -48.77
C PRO A 39 0.58 35.65 -47.72
N TRP A 40 1.23 34.66 -47.08
CA TRP A 40 2.46 34.61 -46.26
C TRP A 40 3.66 35.42 -46.85
N PRO A 41 4.75 35.78 -46.11
CA PRO A 41 5.48 34.82 -45.25
C PRO A 41 6.39 35.27 -44.06
N PHE A 42 6.94 34.25 -43.39
CA PHE A 42 8.15 34.18 -42.52
C PHE A 42 8.18 34.94 -41.17
N GLY A 43 8.65 34.24 -40.11
CA GLY A 43 8.80 34.85 -38.79
C GLY A 43 9.57 34.10 -37.68
N MET A 44 9.70 32.76 -37.68
CA MET A 44 10.50 32.05 -36.65
C MET A 44 10.99 30.65 -37.11
N SER A 45 12.09 30.17 -36.53
CA SER A 45 12.83 28.98 -36.96
C SER A 45 12.98 27.92 -35.85
N PRO A 46 12.78 26.61 -36.13
CA PRO A 46 12.98 25.54 -35.15
C PRO A 46 14.45 25.09 -35.04
N ALA A 47 14.88 24.75 -33.83
CA ALA A 47 16.24 24.24 -33.56
C ALA A 47 16.25 22.71 -33.34
N ARG A 48 16.67 22.00 -34.40
CA ARG A 48 17.43 20.73 -34.46
C ARG A 48 17.36 19.72 -33.28
N PRO A 49 16.99 18.45 -33.53
CA PRO A 49 17.43 17.32 -32.69
C PRO A 49 18.92 16.98 -32.91
N PRO A 50 19.57 16.23 -31.99
CA PRO A 50 20.93 15.75 -32.19
C PRO A 50 20.99 14.64 -33.26
N GLY A 51 21.84 14.83 -34.27
CA GLY A 51 22.11 13.81 -35.29
C GLY A 51 23.32 12.96 -34.93
N CYS A 52 23.20 11.64 -35.01
CA CYS A 52 24.35 10.73 -35.07
C CYS A 52 24.62 10.34 -36.53
N VAL A 53 25.90 10.25 -36.92
CA VAL A 53 26.30 10.20 -38.33
C VAL A 53 26.33 8.77 -38.86
N LEU A 54 25.52 8.49 -39.88
CA LEU A 54 25.75 7.36 -40.78
C LEU A 54 26.69 7.80 -41.92
N ALA A 55 27.78 7.04 -42.10
CA ALA A 55 28.61 7.07 -43.30
C ALA A 55 28.56 5.69 -43.96
N ASN A 56 28.22 5.66 -45.25
CA ASN A 56 27.98 4.41 -45.98
C ASN A 56 29.26 3.64 -46.29
N ALA A 57 29.20 2.31 -46.16
CA ALA A 57 29.93 1.38 -46.99
C ALA A 57 29.04 0.16 -47.28
N SER A 58 29.05 -0.32 -48.51
CA SER A 58 28.28 -1.49 -48.96
C SER A 58 29.10 -2.77 -48.83
N GLU A 59 28.48 -3.89 -48.43
CA GLU A 59 28.48 -5.16 -49.20
C GLU A 59 27.72 -6.30 -48.49
N GLN A 60 27.19 -7.22 -49.29
CA GLN A 60 26.76 -8.57 -48.93
C GLN A 60 27.54 -9.55 -49.83
N PRO A 61 27.57 -10.87 -49.53
CA PRO A 61 27.62 -11.55 -48.23
C PRO A 61 28.82 -12.54 -48.19
N LEU A 62 29.03 -13.29 -47.09
CA LEU A 62 29.42 -14.72 -47.14
C LEU A 62 29.59 -15.38 -45.75
N TYR A 63 29.60 -16.72 -45.76
CA TYR A 63 29.95 -17.60 -44.63
C TYR A 63 31.47 -17.60 -44.35
N ALA A 64 31.87 -17.69 -43.07
CA ALA A 64 32.82 -18.71 -42.57
C ALA A 64 33.15 -18.54 -41.06
N PHE A 65 33.23 -19.65 -40.33
CA PHE A 65 34.12 -19.76 -39.15
C PHE A 65 35.57 -19.94 -39.64
N PRO A 66 36.59 -19.51 -38.87
CA PRO A 66 37.38 -20.55 -38.22
C PRO A 66 37.85 -20.22 -36.79
N VAL A 67 38.11 -21.28 -36.02
CA VAL A 67 38.87 -21.28 -34.77
C VAL A 67 40.38 -21.30 -35.09
N THR A 68 41.22 -20.49 -34.43
CA THR A 68 42.53 -20.93 -33.86
C THR A 68 43.33 -19.83 -33.10
N THR A 69 43.59 -20.11 -31.82
CA THR A 69 44.83 -19.89 -31.05
C THR A 69 45.93 -18.92 -31.53
N ALA A 70 46.18 -17.86 -30.73
CA ALA A 70 47.46 -17.59 -30.02
C ALA A 70 47.26 -16.39 -29.07
N ALA A 71 47.53 -16.36 -27.75
CA ALA A 71 48.48 -17.03 -26.84
C ALA A 71 49.79 -16.26 -26.58
N SER A 72 50.25 -16.29 -25.31
CA SER A 72 51.44 -15.65 -24.71
C SER A 72 51.36 -14.14 -24.43
N ARG A 73 51.89 -13.61 -23.31
CA ARG A 73 52.45 -14.20 -22.06
C ARG A 73 52.40 -13.11 -20.96
N SER A 74 51.90 -13.38 -19.75
CA SER A 74 52.61 -13.92 -18.55
C SER A 74 53.62 -12.94 -17.90
N ASN A 75 53.92 -12.96 -16.59
CA ASN A 75 53.62 -13.96 -15.55
C ASN A 75 53.87 -13.40 -14.13
N LEU A 76 53.28 -14.02 -13.10
CA LEU A 76 53.76 -14.22 -11.70
C LEU A 76 52.55 -14.77 -10.90
N LEU A 77 52.29 -16.09 -10.82
CA LEU A 77 53.00 -17.18 -10.08
C LEU A 77 52.90 -17.02 -8.54
N GLN A 78 52.54 -18.03 -7.72
CA GLN A 78 52.05 -19.41 -7.95
C GLN A 78 51.39 -19.98 -6.65
N PRO A 79 50.66 -21.13 -6.67
CA PRO A 79 49.92 -21.68 -5.51
C PRO A 79 50.51 -22.98 -4.90
N CYS A 80 49.69 -23.70 -4.10
CA CYS A 80 49.92 -24.97 -3.35
C CYS A 80 50.52 -24.78 -1.93
N GLN A 81 50.23 -25.61 -0.90
CA GLN A 81 49.72 -27.00 -0.82
C GLN A 81 48.56 -27.22 0.22
N ARG A 82 48.25 -28.50 0.48
CA ARG A 82 47.29 -29.13 1.46
C ARG A 82 47.51 -28.64 2.92
N GLU A 83 46.66 -28.91 3.92
CA GLU A 83 46.04 -30.20 4.32
C GLU A 83 44.99 -30.05 5.47
N ARG A 84 44.10 -31.07 5.63
CA ARG A 84 43.25 -31.44 6.82
C ARG A 84 41.87 -30.81 7.05
N ASP A 85 40.87 -31.69 7.05
CA ASP A 85 39.61 -31.59 7.82
C ASP A 85 39.84 -31.86 9.32
N PRO A 86 38.81 -31.70 10.19
CA PRO A 86 37.92 -32.85 10.41
C PRO A 86 36.42 -32.53 10.41
N MET A 87 35.61 -33.50 9.97
CA MET A 87 34.14 -33.47 9.95
C MET A 87 33.56 -34.44 10.98
N MET A 88 32.78 -33.93 11.94
CA MET A 88 31.89 -34.66 12.88
C MET A 88 30.90 -33.65 13.48
N LEU A 89 29.68 -33.98 13.95
CA LEU A 89 28.80 -35.15 13.78
C LEU A 89 27.38 -34.68 14.19
N PHE A 90 26.33 -35.32 13.68
CA PHE A 90 25.04 -35.41 14.38
C PHE A 90 24.48 -36.82 14.17
N GLU A 91 24.55 -37.64 15.21
CA GLU A 91 24.16 -39.05 15.16
C GLU A 91 22.66 -39.21 15.44
N GLN A 92 21.97 -39.98 14.59
CA GLN A 92 20.75 -40.68 14.99
C GLN A 92 21.14 -42.07 15.51
N PRO A 93 20.68 -42.49 16.70
CA PRO A 93 20.73 -43.90 17.09
C PRO A 93 19.47 -44.61 16.60
N THR A 94 19.61 -45.45 15.58
CA THR A 94 18.63 -46.49 15.26
C THR A 94 19.11 -47.84 15.81
N GLU A 95 18.32 -48.48 16.67
CA GLU A 95 18.44 -49.93 16.88
C GLU A 95 17.34 -50.66 16.10
N GLN A 96 17.74 -51.65 15.31
CA GLN A 96 16.85 -52.62 14.67
C GLN A 96 17.03 -53.96 15.37
N LEU A 97 15.93 -54.65 15.71
CA LEU A 97 15.96 -56.10 15.89
C LEU A 97 14.68 -56.75 15.35
N TYR A 98 14.93 -57.75 14.51
CA TYR A 98 14.03 -58.67 13.81
C TYR A 98 12.72 -59.06 14.54
N GLY A 99 11.64 -59.22 13.75
CA GLY A 99 10.99 -60.54 13.69
C GLY A 99 9.48 -60.65 13.95
N SER A 100 8.71 -60.77 12.86
CA SER A 100 7.54 -61.64 12.70
C SER A 100 6.31 -61.56 13.63
N SER A 101 5.18 -61.21 12.99
CA SER A 101 3.85 -61.89 13.06
C SER A 101 2.83 -61.59 14.17
N ALA A 102 1.56 -61.61 13.73
CA ALA A 102 0.28 -61.77 14.45
C ALA A 102 -0.40 -60.58 15.17
N LEU A 103 -1.70 -60.45 14.88
CA LEU A 103 -2.76 -59.77 15.64
C LEU A 103 -3.28 -60.71 16.76
N PRO A 104 -4.16 -60.31 17.73
CA PRO A 104 -4.88 -59.04 17.90
C PRO A 104 -4.74 -58.42 19.32
N GLY A 105 -5.61 -57.47 19.71
CA GLY A 105 -5.81 -57.00 21.10
C GLY A 105 -6.66 -57.96 21.97
N PRO A 106 -7.27 -57.54 23.11
CA PRO A 106 -7.55 -56.15 23.53
C PRO A 106 -7.34 -55.83 25.05
N ASP A 107 -7.77 -54.63 25.46
CA ASP A 107 -8.42 -54.23 26.74
C ASP A 107 -7.77 -54.28 28.15
N LEU A 108 -8.11 -53.20 28.89
CA LEU A 108 -8.42 -53.05 30.32
C LEU A 108 -7.36 -53.22 31.45
N GLU A 109 -7.13 -52.08 32.12
CA GLU A 109 -7.22 -51.84 33.59
C GLU A 109 -6.34 -52.54 34.66
N GLN A 110 -5.77 -51.69 35.54
CA GLN A 110 -5.58 -51.87 37.01
C GLN A 110 -4.59 -52.98 37.50
N VAL A 111 -3.94 -52.94 38.67
CA VAL A 111 -3.67 -51.95 39.74
C VAL A 111 -2.39 -52.39 40.52
N PRO A 112 -1.65 -51.50 41.24
CA PRO A 112 -0.42 -51.81 42.02
C PRO A 112 -0.76 -52.43 43.41
N PRO A 113 0.03 -52.37 44.54
CA PRO A 113 1.36 -51.78 44.83
C PRO A 113 2.28 -52.63 45.78
N ILE A 114 3.33 -52.04 46.39
CA ILE A 114 3.62 -52.00 47.86
C ILE A 114 5.04 -51.42 48.23
N VAL A 115 5.06 -50.28 48.96
CA VAL A 115 5.84 -49.91 50.21
C VAL A 115 7.39 -50.02 50.24
N ALA A 116 8.22 -49.17 50.87
CA ALA A 116 8.11 -47.97 51.77
C ALA A 116 9.18 -46.89 51.35
N SER A 117 9.50 -45.76 52.02
CA SER A 117 9.20 -45.13 53.33
C SER A 117 9.61 -43.63 53.27
N GLU A 118 9.25 -42.68 54.17
CA GLU A 118 8.11 -42.52 55.11
C GLU A 118 8.11 -41.07 55.67
N LEU A 119 6.93 -40.51 56.03
CA LEU A 119 6.66 -39.30 56.86
C LEU A 119 7.21 -37.90 56.46
N GLY A 120 6.31 -36.92 56.24
CA GLY A 120 6.72 -35.51 56.04
C GLY A 120 5.70 -34.34 55.87
N ARG A 121 4.37 -34.55 55.91
CA ARG A 121 3.25 -33.57 56.20
C ARG A 121 3.53 -32.04 56.04
N ILE A 122 2.71 -31.17 55.40
CA ILE A 122 1.33 -31.18 54.84
C ILE A 122 1.12 -29.76 54.14
N PHE A 123 0.13 -29.34 53.31
CA PHE A 123 -1.21 -29.79 52.89
C PHE A 123 -1.69 -29.10 51.56
N LEU A 124 -2.99 -29.27 51.22
CA LEU A 124 -4.00 -28.48 50.45
C LEU A 124 -3.70 -27.07 49.85
N GLU A 125 -4.36 -26.59 48.77
CA GLU A 125 -5.07 -27.25 47.63
C GLU A 125 -5.53 -26.27 46.51
N LYS A 126 -5.61 -26.77 45.26
CA LYS A 126 -6.64 -26.54 44.19
C LYS A 126 -6.95 -25.15 43.59
N SER A 127 -7.85 -25.21 42.58
CA SER A 127 -8.37 -24.16 41.70
C SER A 127 -9.81 -24.54 41.25
N LEU A 128 -10.49 -23.62 40.53
CA LEU A 128 -11.74 -23.75 39.73
C LEU A 128 -13.14 -23.52 40.37
N ARG A 129 -13.77 -22.43 39.89
CA ARG A 129 -15.13 -22.29 39.28
C ARG A 129 -16.44 -22.51 40.06
N ALA A 130 -17.45 -21.73 39.61
CA ALA A 130 -18.91 -21.94 39.68
C ALA A 130 -19.57 -21.78 41.08
N ASP A 131 -20.79 -21.25 41.24
CA ASP A 131 -21.79 -20.71 40.28
C ASP A 131 -22.66 -19.61 40.96
N GLY A 132 -23.40 -18.82 40.17
CA GLY A 132 -24.75 -18.36 40.55
C GLY A 132 -24.97 -16.97 41.19
N ALA A 133 -25.61 -16.10 40.39
CA ALA A 133 -26.68 -15.14 40.75
C ALA A 133 -26.44 -13.85 41.59
N ASP A 134 -27.00 -12.77 41.02
CA ASP A 134 -27.73 -11.63 41.61
C ASP A 134 -27.09 -10.40 42.31
N HIS A 135 -27.72 -9.26 41.97
CA HIS A 135 -27.83 -7.94 42.62
C HIS A 135 -26.67 -6.93 42.74
N ASP A 136 -26.78 -5.90 41.89
CA ASP A 136 -26.82 -4.46 42.20
C ASP A 136 -25.75 -3.74 43.07
N ARG A 137 -24.91 -2.97 42.33
CA ARG A 137 -24.51 -1.58 42.66
C ARG A 137 -23.69 -1.40 43.97
N PRO A 138 -23.49 -0.17 44.54
CA PRO A 138 -22.28 0.57 44.17
C PRO A 138 -21.55 1.28 45.35
N GLU A 139 -20.56 2.13 44.99
CA GLU A 139 -20.09 3.32 45.72
C GLU A 139 -19.36 3.16 47.08
N HIS A 140 -18.22 3.89 47.21
CA HIS A 140 -17.76 4.65 48.39
C HIS A 140 -17.44 3.84 49.70
N GLU A 141 -16.53 4.23 50.61
CA GLU A 141 -15.57 5.35 50.70
C GLU A 141 -14.48 5.05 51.76
N LEU A 142 -13.59 6.02 52.06
CA LEU A 142 -12.89 6.24 53.35
C LEU A 142 -11.81 5.18 53.77
N ARG A 143 -10.54 5.57 53.97
CA ARG A 143 -9.92 6.16 55.20
C ARG A 143 -9.88 5.19 56.41
N SER A 144 -8.82 5.14 57.24
CA SER A 144 -7.51 5.84 57.30
C SER A 144 -6.71 5.40 58.55
N PHE A 145 -5.51 6.00 58.78
CA PHE A 145 -4.64 5.89 59.98
C PHE A 145 -3.92 4.52 60.11
N ASN A 146 -2.57 4.50 60.25
CA ASN A 146 -1.73 4.78 61.44
C ASN A 146 -1.91 3.70 62.54
N GLU A 147 -0.89 3.26 63.30
CA GLU A 147 0.43 3.85 63.58
C GLU A 147 1.39 2.82 64.23
N ASN A 148 2.72 3.08 64.19
CA ASN A 148 3.74 2.64 65.18
C ASN A 148 4.03 1.10 65.33
N VAL A 149 5.21 0.63 65.76
CA VAL A 149 6.50 1.27 66.13
C VAL A 149 7.71 0.34 65.86
N ALA A 150 8.94 0.83 66.07
CA ALA A 150 10.24 0.13 66.03
C ALA A 150 10.32 -1.17 66.90
N SER A 151 11.34 -2.05 66.82
CA SER A 151 12.75 -1.91 66.39
C SER A 151 13.24 -3.19 65.62
N ASP A 152 14.49 -3.36 65.12
CA ASP A 152 15.79 -2.92 65.64
C ASP A 152 16.99 -2.91 64.64
N SER A 153 18.09 -2.28 65.08
CA SER A 153 19.50 -2.33 64.62
C SER A 153 19.89 -2.50 63.13
N HIS A 154 20.44 -1.42 62.56
CA HIS A 154 21.89 -1.20 62.31
C HIS A 154 22.75 -2.30 61.60
N ILE A 155 23.68 -2.02 60.67
CA ILE A 155 24.25 -0.79 60.06
C ILE A 155 24.66 -1.09 58.61
N ASN A 156 24.22 -0.28 57.63
CA ASN A 156 25.16 0.59 56.89
C ASN A 156 24.43 1.81 56.31
N ARG A 157 25.17 2.90 56.04
CA ARG A 157 24.59 4.26 55.97
C ARG A 157 25.16 5.11 54.83
N GLN A 158 24.38 5.28 53.77
CA GLN A 158 24.27 6.53 53.00
C GLN A 158 23.04 6.47 52.11
N LEU A 159 22.20 7.50 52.17
CA LEU A 159 20.91 7.60 51.48
C LEU A 159 20.92 8.81 50.54
N THR A 160 20.32 8.63 49.37
CA THR A 160 19.60 9.63 48.55
C THR A 160 20.12 11.08 48.52
N GLU A 161 20.79 11.45 47.43
CA GLU A 161 20.65 12.78 46.81
C GLU A 161 21.08 12.73 45.32
N ALA A 162 20.29 12.04 44.50
CA ALA A 162 20.54 11.89 43.05
C ALA A 162 19.23 11.59 42.32
N GLY A 163 18.53 12.63 41.82
CA GLY A 163 17.18 12.43 41.29
C GLY A 163 16.49 13.66 40.69
N ILE A 164 17.17 14.46 39.86
CA ILE A 164 16.64 15.29 38.75
C ILE A 164 17.81 16.05 38.10
N ALA A 165 17.65 16.45 36.83
CA ALA A 165 18.53 17.36 36.07
C ALA A 165 20.00 16.93 35.82
N SER A 166 20.23 16.16 34.75
CA SER A 166 21.19 16.56 33.70
C SER A 166 21.09 15.66 32.46
N ARG A 167 20.78 16.29 31.32
CA ARG A 167 21.04 15.76 29.97
C ARG A 167 21.74 16.88 29.18
N ASN A 168 22.51 16.50 28.17
CA ASN A 168 23.18 17.39 27.21
C ASN A 168 24.32 18.27 27.75
N THR A 169 25.49 17.64 27.98
CA THR A 169 26.71 18.11 27.29
C THR A 169 27.71 16.95 27.19
N ILE A 170 28.25 16.71 26.00
CA ILE A 170 29.24 15.65 25.74
C ILE A 170 30.63 16.28 25.54
N TRP A 171 31.66 15.51 25.92
CA TRP A 171 33.07 15.84 25.84
C TRP A 171 33.58 16.22 24.45
N TYR A 172 34.69 16.95 24.41
CA TYR A 172 35.73 16.73 23.39
C TYR A 172 37.14 17.07 23.89
N ARG A 173 38.01 16.05 23.96
CA ARG A 173 39.50 16.00 23.93
C ARG A 173 39.93 14.60 24.39
N ASP A 174 40.97 13.95 23.87
CA ASP A 174 41.95 14.31 22.83
C ASP A 174 42.22 13.09 21.92
N ASN A 175 42.67 13.31 20.68
CA ASN A 175 43.86 12.65 20.08
C ASN A 175 44.08 13.11 18.63
N ALA A 176 45.29 12.92 18.12
CA ALA A 176 45.69 13.27 16.75
C ALA A 176 46.26 12.04 16.01
N ASP A 177 46.11 11.99 14.67
CA ASP A 177 47.27 11.93 13.75
C ASP A 177 46.91 11.99 12.25
N LEU A 178 47.83 12.58 11.46
CA LEU A 178 48.22 12.33 10.05
C LEU A 178 47.16 11.92 8.99
N GLY A 179 47.02 12.69 7.87
CA GLY A 179 46.08 12.29 6.78
C GLY A 179 46.06 12.96 5.38
N ASN A 180 46.99 13.87 5.00
CA ASN A 180 47.29 14.32 3.61
C ASN A 180 46.16 14.48 2.52
N VAL A 181 45.77 15.75 2.25
CA VAL A 181 45.50 16.43 0.92
C VAL A 181 44.49 15.86 -0.14
N PRO A 182 43.99 16.66 -1.13
CA PRO A 182 43.99 18.13 -1.30
C PRO A 182 42.65 18.82 -1.77
N SER A 183 42.56 20.13 -1.47
CA SER A 183 41.97 21.22 -2.30
C SER A 183 40.57 21.11 -2.96
N THR A 184 39.60 21.85 -2.40
CA THR A 184 39.02 23.11 -2.93
C THR A 184 38.35 23.81 -1.74
N TYR A 185 38.30 25.13 -1.57
CA TYR A 185 38.11 26.22 -2.54
C TYR A 185 38.94 27.46 -2.13
N ASN A 186 39.61 28.13 -3.08
CA ASN A 186 40.57 29.21 -2.75
C ASN A 186 40.13 30.57 -3.30
N ARG A 187 39.18 31.23 -2.60
CA ARG A 187 38.76 32.63 -2.80
C ARG A 187 38.44 33.25 -1.44
N ASN A 188 38.85 34.51 -1.24
CA ASN A 188 38.77 35.38 -0.04
C ASN A 188 40.07 35.59 0.78
N ARG A 189 41.13 34.80 0.58
CA ARG A 189 42.36 34.96 1.41
C ARG A 189 43.12 36.29 1.18
N ASN A 190 42.94 36.94 0.02
CA ASN A 190 43.62 38.20 -0.31
C ASN A 190 42.96 39.45 0.28
N GLN A 191 41.75 39.36 0.86
CA GLN A 191 41.06 40.53 1.45
C GLN A 191 41.19 40.58 2.99
N VAL A 192 41.70 39.52 3.61
CA VAL A 192 42.10 39.49 5.03
C VAL A 192 43.53 40.02 5.21
N ALA A 193 44.43 39.75 4.26
CA ALA A 193 45.83 40.17 4.32
C ALA A 193 46.01 41.71 4.39
N GLU A 194 45.32 42.47 3.53
CA GLU A 194 45.41 43.95 3.54
C GLU A 194 44.75 44.61 4.77
N ASN A 195 44.01 43.86 5.58
CA ASN A 195 43.44 44.33 6.85
C ASN A 195 44.35 44.02 8.05
N MET A 196 45.09 42.89 8.03
CA MET A 196 46.06 42.57 9.08
C MET A 196 47.21 43.60 9.16
N ASP A 197 47.75 44.06 8.02
CA ASP A 197 48.80 45.10 8.04
C ASP A 197 48.29 46.48 8.49
N LYS A 198 46.99 46.76 8.35
CA LYS A 198 46.37 47.98 8.90
C LYS A 198 46.19 47.89 10.41
N GLY A 199 45.69 46.75 10.92
CA GLY A 199 45.57 46.50 12.37
C GLY A 199 46.93 46.62 13.07
N ASN A 200 47.95 45.96 12.54
CA ASN A 200 49.31 46.04 13.07
C ASN A 200 49.89 47.48 13.09
N SER A 201 49.45 48.37 12.19
CA SER A 201 49.86 49.78 12.24
C SER A 201 49.22 50.56 13.41
N LEU A 202 47.96 50.28 13.75
CA LEU A 202 47.28 50.90 14.90
C LEU A 202 47.85 50.37 16.23
N CYS A 203 48.05 49.06 16.38
CA CYS A 203 48.59 48.48 17.62
C CYS A 203 49.99 49.03 17.96
N ASN A 204 50.82 49.33 16.97
CA ASN A 204 52.12 49.99 17.15
C ASN A 204 51.99 51.49 17.50
N LEU A 205 50.91 52.17 17.08
CA LEU A 205 50.64 53.56 17.46
C LEU A 205 50.15 53.67 18.92
N VAL A 206 49.26 52.75 19.34
CA VAL A 206 48.76 52.70 20.73
C VAL A 206 49.88 52.34 21.71
N SER A 207 50.68 51.32 21.40
CA SER A 207 51.77 50.88 22.28
C SER A 207 52.98 51.82 22.35
N SER A 208 53.15 52.73 21.38
CA SER A 208 54.16 53.81 21.46
C SER A 208 53.67 55.01 22.27
N ASN A 209 52.40 55.42 22.13
CA ASN A 209 51.84 56.52 22.93
C ASN A 209 51.76 56.21 24.44
N MET A 210 51.57 54.96 24.85
CA MET A 210 51.41 54.60 26.26
C MET A 210 52.67 54.76 27.15
N ARG A 211 53.85 55.08 26.61
CA ARG A 211 55.10 55.15 27.40
C ARG A 211 55.59 56.55 27.79
N GLU A 212 55.07 57.64 27.23
CA GLU A 212 55.55 59.00 27.55
C GLU A 212 54.44 60.09 27.64
N THR A 213 53.37 59.86 28.43
CA THR A 213 52.48 60.97 28.88
C THR A 213 52.00 60.80 30.32
N ASN A 214 52.03 61.90 31.09
CA ASN A 214 51.35 62.00 32.38
C ASN A 214 49.85 62.28 32.17
N TYR A 215 48.99 61.65 32.98
CA TYR A 215 47.61 62.03 33.34
C TYR A 215 46.71 62.76 32.31
N SER A 216 45.52 62.18 32.10
CA SER A 216 44.27 62.82 31.63
C SER A 216 43.89 62.85 30.13
N GLU A 217 44.27 61.82 29.36
CA GLU A 217 43.46 61.40 28.19
C GLU A 217 42.69 60.11 28.50
N ALA A 218 41.41 60.07 28.14
CA ALA A 218 40.52 58.93 28.37
C ALA A 218 40.43 58.06 27.11
N LEU A 219 40.53 56.73 27.24
CA LEU A 219 40.30 55.81 26.14
C LEU A 219 38.84 55.94 25.65
N ASN A 220 38.65 56.09 24.34
CA ASN A 220 37.31 56.12 23.75
C ASN A 220 36.77 54.69 23.57
N TRP A 221 36.27 54.10 24.66
CA TRP A 221 35.75 52.71 24.70
C TRP A 221 34.62 52.39 23.71
N ARG A 222 34.08 53.39 23.01
CA ARG A 222 33.13 53.21 21.90
C ARG A 222 33.76 52.62 20.64
N GLU A 223 35.01 52.98 20.34
CA GLU A 223 35.63 52.78 19.01
C GLU A 223 36.58 51.57 18.91
N LEU A 224 36.93 50.95 20.04
CA LEU A 224 37.74 49.72 20.11
C LEU A 224 36.93 48.48 19.68
N ASP A 225 37.58 47.44 19.14
CA ASP A 225 36.91 46.15 18.90
C ASP A 225 36.76 45.34 20.20
N MET A 226 35.95 44.28 20.21
CA MET A 226 35.76 43.48 21.42
C MET A 226 37.04 42.76 21.86
N ASP A 227 37.87 42.30 20.92
CA ASP A 227 39.14 41.64 21.26
C ASP A 227 40.16 42.61 21.88
N ASP A 228 40.20 43.87 21.43
CA ASP A 228 41.03 44.93 22.04
C ASP A 228 40.58 45.23 23.49
N VAL A 229 39.26 45.29 23.72
CA VAL A 229 38.69 45.49 25.06
C VAL A 229 38.95 44.27 25.95
N LEU A 230 38.84 43.06 25.42
CA LEU A 230 39.14 41.82 26.14
C LEU A 230 40.62 41.71 26.54
N PHE A 231 41.53 42.28 25.73
CA PHE A 231 42.96 42.37 26.03
C PHE A 231 43.26 43.45 27.08
N ALA A 232 42.68 44.65 26.95
CA ALA A 232 42.84 45.74 27.91
C ALA A 232 42.34 45.40 29.33
N LEU A 233 41.29 44.56 29.42
CA LEU A 233 40.77 44.03 30.68
C LEU A 233 41.65 42.94 31.33
N ASP A 234 42.54 42.28 30.57
CA ASP A 234 43.42 41.21 31.07
C ASP A 234 44.80 41.74 31.53
N GLU A 235 45.37 42.77 30.87
CA GLU A 235 46.79 43.16 31.03
C GLU A 235 47.07 44.34 31.99
N THR A 236 46.05 45.09 32.45
CA THR A 236 46.28 46.37 33.15
C THR A 236 45.34 46.68 34.31
N GLU A 237 45.82 47.40 35.32
CA GLU A 237 45.03 48.07 36.37
C GLU A 237 44.24 49.27 35.79
N VAL A 238 43.37 49.01 34.81
CA VAL A 238 42.52 50.03 34.18
C VAL A 238 41.44 50.46 35.17
N ASN A 239 41.53 51.68 35.69
CA ASN A 239 40.52 52.23 36.59
C ASN A 239 39.34 52.79 35.78
N LEU A 240 38.48 51.90 35.28
CA LEU A 240 37.30 52.25 34.47
C LEU A 240 36.32 53.13 35.26
N SER A 241 35.78 54.18 34.62
CA SER A 241 34.68 54.92 35.23
C SER A 241 33.36 54.14 35.15
N ILE A 242 32.40 54.48 36.00
CA ILE A 242 31.04 53.92 35.94
C ILE A 242 30.41 54.12 34.55
N PHE A 243 30.72 55.22 33.85
CA PHE A 243 30.22 55.46 32.50
C PHE A 243 30.81 54.49 31.47
N ASP A 244 32.10 54.18 31.56
CA ASP A 244 32.78 53.22 30.68
C ASP A 244 32.25 51.81 30.93
N ILE A 245 32.06 51.44 32.21
CA ILE A 245 31.47 50.16 32.60
C ILE A 245 30.06 50.00 32.00
N LEU A 246 29.20 51.02 32.12
CA LEU A 246 27.84 50.97 31.56
C LEU A 246 27.84 50.82 30.03
N LEU A 247 28.77 51.48 29.35
CA LEU A 247 28.95 51.36 27.90
C LEU A 247 29.38 49.94 27.50
N LEU A 248 30.37 49.35 28.21
CA LEU A 248 30.81 47.98 27.95
C LEU A 248 29.72 46.94 28.28
N VAL A 249 28.90 47.19 29.32
CA VAL A 249 27.71 46.38 29.61
C VAL A 249 26.69 46.46 28.46
N GLN A 250 26.42 47.63 27.90
CA GLN A 250 25.55 47.74 26.72
C GLN A 250 26.11 46.98 25.51
N LYS A 251 27.41 47.13 25.22
CA LYS A 251 28.10 46.41 24.13
C LYS A 251 28.08 44.88 24.33
N CYS A 252 28.10 44.42 25.58
CA CYS A 252 27.89 43.01 25.93
C CYS A 252 26.44 42.54 25.67
N ARG A 253 25.44 43.35 26.03
CA ARG A 253 24.01 43.05 25.77
C ARG A 253 23.71 42.93 24.27
N GLU A 254 24.27 43.83 23.46
CA GLU A 254 24.11 43.84 22.01
C GLU A 254 24.79 42.64 21.32
N SER A 255 25.93 42.18 21.85
CA SER A 255 26.70 41.03 21.30
C SER A 255 26.35 39.66 21.91
N LYS A 256 25.70 39.65 23.08
CA LYS A 256 25.33 38.45 23.87
C LYS A 256 26.49 37.48 24.16
N ASN A 257 27.72 37.99 24.23
CA ASN A 257 28.92 37.17 24.35
C ASN A 257 29.17 36.74 25.83
N PRO A 258 29.09 35.44 26.19
CA PRO A 258 29.26 34.99 27.57
C PRO A 258 30.69 35.08 28.11
N LEU A 259 31.70 35.02 27.23
CA LEU A 259 33.11 35.17 27.63
C LEU A 259 33.41 36.62 28.01
N PHE A 260 32.82 37.56 27.25
CA PHE A 260 32.91 38.99 27.52
C PHE A 260 32.17 39.37 28.82
N SER A 261 30.94 38.88 29.03
CA SER A 261 30.19 39.15 30.26
C SER A 261 30.92 38.67 31.52
N PHE A 262 31.53 37.48 31.46
CA PHE A 262 32.29 36.90 32.57
C PHE A 262 33.53 37.72 32.93
N ARG A 263 34.33 38.15 31.95
CA ARG A 263 35.54 38.96 32.19
C ARG A 263 35.21 40.37 32.68
N LEU A 264 34.24 41.05 32.07
CA LEU A 264 33.80 42.37 32.49
C LEU A 264 33.29 42.34 33.94
N HIS A 265 32.48 41.34 34.30
CA HIS A 265 32.01 41.13 35.67
C HIS A 265 33.15 40.81 36.65
N ARG A 266 34.15 40.00 36.26
CA ARG A 266 35.33 39.76 37.11
C ARG A 266 36.01 41.07 37.50
N HIS A 267 36.31 41.92 36.51
CA HIS A 267 36.94 43.22 36.74
C HIS A 267 36.08 44.14 37.62
N ILE A 268 34.75 44.11 37.46
CA ILE A 268 33.80 44.85 38.32
C ILE A 268 33.77 44.32 39.76
N CYS A 269 33.84 43.00 39.97
CA CYS A 269 33.95 42.39 41.30
C CYS A 269 35.29 42.71 41.97
N GLU A 270 36.41 42.69 41.22
CA GLU A 270 37.74 43.02 41.74
C GLU A 270 37.84 44.50 42.18
N ASN A 271 37.07 45.40 41.54
CA ASN A 271 36.90 46.79 41.96
C ASN A 271 35.75 47.02 42.99
N GLY A 272 35.03 45.97 43.42
CA GLY A 272 33.92 46.06 44.37
C GLY A 272 32.63 46.71 43.86
N LEU A 273 32.58 47.10 42.58
CA LEU A 273 31.47 47.84 41.95
C LEU A 273 30.24 46.97 41.65
N GLU A 274 30.29 45.66 41.94
CA GLU A 274 29.15 44.73 41.82
C GLU A 274 27.94 45.09 42.71
N SER A 275 28.14 45.90 43.75
CA SER A 275 27.10 46.37 44.67
C SER A 275 26.65 47.82 44.41
N ASP A 276 27.25 48.51 43.43
CA ASP A 276 26.84 49.85 43.04
C ASP A 276 25.44 49.84 42.41
N VAL A 277 24.63 50.82 42.80
CA VAL A 277 23.21 50.89 42.42
C VAL A 277 23.04 51.19 40.93
N VAL A 278 23.99 51.85 40.26
CA VAL A 278 23.92 52.12 38.83
C VAL A 278 24.46 50.94 38.03
N VAL A 279 25.65 50.45 38.37
CA VAL A 279 26.31 49.33 37.65
C VAL A 279 25.53 48.03 37.80
N GLY A 280 25.21 47.61 39.03
CA GLY A 280 24.59 46.30 39.28
C GLY A 280 23.19 46.16 38.67
N ASN A 281 22.40 47.25 38.63
CA ASN A 281 21.09 47.24 37.96
C ASN A 281 21.19 47.07 36.42
N HIS A 282 22.34 47.34 35.80
CA HIS A 282 22.57 47.07 34.37
C HIS A 282 23.23 45.70 34.12
N LEU A 283 23.97 45.16 35.09
CA LEU A 283 24.55 43.81 35.02
C LEU A 283 23.49 42.71 35.10
N VAL A 284 22.42 42.88 35.88
CA VAL A 284 21.35 41.88 35.99
C VAL A 284 20.68 41.60 34.63
N PRO A 285 20.25 42.62 33.85
CA PRO A 285 19.81 42.44 32.46
C PRO A 285 20.85 41.77 31.56
N MET A 286 22.12 42.18 31.64
CA MET A 286 23.19 41.62 30.82
C MET A 286 23.38 40.11 31.05
N PHE A 287 23.38 39.66 32.30
CA PHE A 287 23.51 38.24 32.60
C PHE A 287 22.24 37.44 32.28
N ALA A 288 21.05 38.04 32.43
CA ALA A 288 19.80 37.42 31.99
C ALA A 288 19.77 37.22 30.46
N GLU A 289 20.21 38.21 29.67
CA GLU A 289 20.29 38.14 28.20
C GLU A 289 21.40 37.21 27.69
N CYS A 290 22.47 37.02 28.46
CA CYS A 290 23.54 36.03 28.20
C CYS A 290 23.26 34.64 28.77
N GLY A 291 22.14 34.43 29.49
CA GLY A 291 21.68 33.13 30.01
C GLY A 291 22.21 32.69 31.39
N ASP A 292 23.13 33.43 32.02
CA ASP A 292 23.64 33.12 33.37
C ASP A 292 22.72 33.70 34.46
N LEU A 293 21.55 33.05 34.61
CA LEU A 293 20.60 33.38 35.68
C LEU A 293 21.18 33.25 37.10
N PRO A 294 22.05 32.25 37.42
CA PRO A 294 22.69 32.18 38.74
C PRO A 294 23.52 33.42 39.09
N THR A 295 24.33 33.95 38.15
CA THR A 295 25.07 35.20 38.39
C THR A 295 24.13 36.41 38.42
N ALA A 296 23.15 36.49 37.52
CA ALA A 296 22.16 37.58 37.52
C ALA A 296 21.43 37.67 38.87
N SER A 297 20.89 36.55 39.35
CA SER A 297 20.18 36.43 40.63
C SER A 297 21.09 36.74 41.82
N ARG A 298 22.37 36.31 41.79
CA ARG A 298 23.35 36.66 42.83
C ARG A 298 23.65 38.16 42.91
N ILE A 299 23.81 38.84 41.78
CA ILE A 299 24.03 40.31 41.74
C ILE A 299 22.77 41.01 42.21
N PHE A 300 21.61 40.60 41.69
CA PHE A 300 20.30 41.14 42.04
C PHE A 300 20.04 41.10 43.56
N ASN A 301 20.35 39.97 44.21
CA ASN A 301 20.21 39.83 45.66
C ASN A 301 21.17 40.72 46.46
N LYS A 302 22.35 41.09 45.93
CA LYS A 302 23.27 42.04 46.57
C LYS A 302 22.82 43.51 46.48
N LEU A 303 21.94 43.86 45.54
CA LEU A 303 21.51 45.25 45.33
C LEU A 303 20.64 45.78 46.47
N VAL A 304 21.05 46.93 47.04
CA VAL A 304 20.29 47.68 48.07
C VAL A 304 19.06 48.37 47.48
N TYR A 305 19.13 48.80 46.21
CA TYR A 305 18.00 49.34 45.45
C TYR A 305 17.95 48.67 44.08
N ARG A 306 16.80 48.06 43.77
CA ARG A 306 16.54 47.30 42.53
C ARG A 306 15.55 48.07 41.69
N ASN A 307 15.95 48.53 40.51
CA ASN A 307 15.05 49.26 39.61
C ASN A 307 14.13 48.32 38.82
N GLU A 308 13.03 48.84 38.30
CA GLU A 308 12.04 48.07 37.54
C GLU A 308 12.65 47.32 36.33
N HIS A 309 13.70 47.86 35.71
CA HIS A 309 14.45 47.21 34.63
C HIS A 309 15.22 45.96 35.11
N SER A 310 15.80 45.92 36.30
CA SER A 310 16.49 44.71 36.80
C SER A 310 15.51 43.62 37.23
N TRP A 311 14.37 43.98 37.83
CA TRP A 311 13.26 43.05 38.09
C TRP A 311 12.74 42.42 36.80
N SER A 312 12.32 43.24 35.82
CA SER A 312 11.67 42.78 34.60
C SER A 312 12.56 41.89 33.73
N PHE A 313 13.87 42.19 33.62
CA PHE A 313 14.79 41.33 32.85
C PHE A 313 15.19 40.05 33.59
N LEU A 314 15.29 40.05 34.92
CA LEU A 314 15.54 38.81 35.66
C LEU A 314 14.34 37.85 35.56
N MET A 315 13.12 38.38 35.70
CA MET A 315 11.90 37.61 35.45
C MET A 315 11.83 37.08 34.01
N LEU A 316 12.13 37.92 33.00
CA LEU A 316 12.18 37.48 31.59
C LEU A 316 13.20 36.34 31.37
N GLY A 317 14.36 36.39 32.04
CA GLY A 317 15.35 35.32 32.00
C GLY A 317 14.84 34.00 32.59
N TYR A 318 14.27 34.03 33.79
CA TYR A 318 13.64 32.86 34.40
C TYR A 318 12.47 32.31 33.56
N SER A 319 11.65 33.20 33.00
CA SER A 319 10.57 32.89 32.06
C SER A 319 11.06 32.16 30.80
N MET A 320 12.12 32.66 30.15
CA MET A 320 12.66 32.06 28.93
C MET A 320 13.31 30.68 29.16
N ASN A 321 13.80 30.42 30.37
CA ASN A 321 14.35 29.11 30.77
C ASN A 321 13.29 28.17 31.40
N GLY A 322 11.98 28.48 31.25
CA GLY A 322 10.88 27.63 31.72
C GLY A 322 10.68 27.60 33.24
N GLN A 323 11.37 28.44 34.01
CA GLN A 323 11.34 28.47 35.46
C GLN A 323 10.24 29.42 35.99
N LEU A 324 9.02 29.26 35.49
CA LEU A 324 7.88 30.17 35.74
C LEU A 324 7.62 30.41 37.24
N GLN A 325 7.78 29.40 38.11
CA GLN A 325 7.60 29.61 39.55
C GLN A 325 8.53 30.70 40.09
N HIS A 326 9.83 30.65 39.76
CA HIS A 326 10.79 31.67 40.19
C HIS A 326 10.49 33.06 39.60
N ALA A 327 9.91 33.12 38.40
CA ALA A 327 9.46 34.38 37.80
C ALA A 327 8.18 34.93 38.49
N LEU A 328 7.28 34.06 38.96
CA LEU A 328 6.11 34.43 39.75
C LEU A 328 6.50 34.86 41.17
N ASP A 329 7.43 34.15 41.81
CA ASP A 329 7.95 34.49 43.13
C ASP A 329 8.60 35.90 43.10
N LEU A 330 9.46 36.17 42.10
CA LEU A 330 10.02 37.50 41.85
C LEU A 330 8.95 38.55 41.52
N TYR A 331 7.86 38.18 40.85
CA TYR A 331 6.74 39.09 40.61
C TYR A 331 6.00 39.42 41.91
N HIS A 332 5.82 38.45 42.82
CA HIS A 332 5.26 38.70 44.16
C HIS A 332 6.17 39.63 44.97
N ASP A 333 7.47 39.34 45.05
CA ASP A 333 8.48 40.18 45.73
C ASP A 333 8.50 41.62 45.17
N MET A 334 8.34 41.79 43.84
CA MET A 334 8.28 43.12 43.20
C MET A 334 7.06 43.94 43.66
N ASN A 335 5.90 43.30 43.79
CA ASN A 335 4.68 43.95 44.26
C ASN A 335 4.76 44.28 45.76
N GLU A 336 5.29 43.39 46.60
CA GLU A 336 5.55 43.68 48.03
C GLU A 336 6.57 44.80 48.20
N GLY A 337 7.61 44.83 47.34
CA GLY A 337 8.59 45.92 47.23
C GLY A 337 8.01 47.26 46.77
N SER A 338 6.69 47.35 46.51
CA SER A 338 5.99 48.57 46.08
C SER A 338 6.44 49.15 44.73
N ILE A 339 7.08 48.34 43.88
CA ILE A 339 7.50 48.73 42.53
C ILE A 339 6.41 48.31 41.54
N GLN A 340 5.94 49.24 40.71
CA GLN A 340 4.86 48.97 39.75
C GLN A 340 5.37 48.16 38.55
N PRO A 341 4.79 46.98 38.25
CA PRO A 341 5.10 46.23 37.03
C PRO A 341 4.64 46.96 35.76
N THR A 342 5.41 46.82 34.69
CA THR A 342 5.15 47.45 33.39
C THR A 342 4.67 46.45 32.35
N SER A 343 4.28 46.95 31.18
CA SER A 343 3.95 46.14 29.99
C SER A 343 5.04 45.11 29.64
N PHE A 344 6.32 45.43 29.90
CA PHE A 344 7.45 44.52 29.67
C PHE A 344 7.58 43.44 30.75
N THR A 345 7.20 43.72 32.00
CA THR A 345 7.10 42.70 33.05
C THR A 345 6.04 41.66 32.69
N PHE A 346 4.87 42.09 32.23
CA PHE A 346 3.77 41.20 31.84
C PHE A 346 4.08 40.43 30.55
N LEU A 347 4.75 41.04 29.55
CA LEU A 347 5.24 40.36 28.34
C LEU A 347 6.03 39.08 28.66
N GLY A 348 6.99 39.16 29.59
CA GLY A 348 7.84 38.02 29.97
C GLY A 348 7.07 36.91 30.69
N LEU A 349 6.15 37.27 31.60
CA LEU A 349 5.34 36.31 32.36
C LEU A 349 4.32 35.59 31.47
N LEU A 350 3.59 36.33 30.62
CA LEU A 350 2.61 35.77 29.68
C LEU A 350 3.26 34.80 28.69
N LYS A 351 4.46 35.14 28.18
CA LYS A 351 5.20 34.26 27.28
C LYS A 351 5.62 32.94 27.95
N ALA A 352 5.98 32.96 29.23
CA ALA A 352 6.24 31.74 29.99
C ALA A 352 4.96 30.94 30.27
N CYS A 353 3.83 31.60 30.55
CA CYS A 353 2.53 30.92 30.66
C CYS A 353 2.15 30.20 29.37
N GLY A 354 2.39 30.81 28.20
CA GLY A 354 2.14 30.19 26.90
C GLY A 354 3.11 29.04 26.56
N ILE A 355 4.38 29.10 26.99
CA ILE A 355 5.37 28.02 26.82
C ILE A 355 5.06 26.80 27.72
N LEU A 356 4.38 27.02 28.85
CA LEU A 356 4.02 26.00 29.84
C LEU A 356 2.53 25.69 29.88
N GLU A 357 1.78 26.12 28.86
CA GLU A 357 0.33 25.90 28.67
C GLU A 357 -0.53 26.23 29.91
N SER A 358 -0.06 27.18 30.75
CA SER A 358 -0.53 27.39 32.12
C SER A 358 -1.71 28.38 32.19
N LEU A 359 -2.86 27.96 31.64
CA LEU A 359 -4.07 28.77 31.47
C LEU A 359 -4.52 29.50 32.76
N GLN A 360 -4.45 28.84 33.92
CA GLN A 360 -4.91 29.44 35.18
C GLN A 360 -3.98 30.56 35.67
N VAL A 361 -2.66 30.44 35.46
CA VAL A 361 -1.71 31.52 35.78
C VAL A 361 -1.89 32.67 34.79
N GLY A 362 -2.07 32.35 33.49
CA GLY A 362 -2.39 33.33 32.45
C GLY A 362 -3.62 34.18 32.77
N ARG A 363 -4.73 33.54 33.20
CA ARG A 363 -5.95 34.21 33.68
C ARG A 363 -5.70 35.11 34.90
N ASN A 364 -4.98 34.62 35.90
CA ASN A 364 -4.65 35.39 37.10
C ASN A 364 -3.78 36.63 36.79
N LEU A 365 -2.91 36.55 35.78
CA LEU A 365 -2.13 37.69 35.29
C LEU A 365 -2.99 38.64 34.45
N HIS A 366 -3.88 38.12 33.59
CA HIS A 366 -4.81 38.91 32.79
C HIS A 366 -5.76 39.75 33.66
N GLU A 367 -6.25 39.21 34.78
CA GLU A 367 -7.04 40.00 35.72
C GLU A 367 -6.23 41.15 36.33
N GLN A 368 -4.98 40.91 36.72
CA GLN A 368 -4.10 41.96 37.25
C GLN A 368 -3.73 43.02 36.21
N ILE A 369 -3.59 42.64 34.93
CA ILE A 369 -3.41 43.55 33.79
C ILE A 369 -4.63 44.46 33.65
N LYS A 370 -5.86 43.92 33.77
CA LYS A 370 -7.10 44.71 33.80
C LYS A 370 -7.14 45.65 35.01
N GLN A 371 -6.85 45.15 36.22
CA GLN A 371 -6.84 45.93 37.46
C GLN A 371 -5.82 47.09 37.44
N LYS A 372 -4.66 46.90 36.81
CA LYS A 372 -3.61 47.93 36.66
C LYS A 372 -3.81 48.84 35.43
N GLY A 373 -4.92 48.71 34.70
CA GLY A 373 -5.26 49.54 33.55
C GLY A 373 -4.44 49.28 32.26
N LEU A 374 -3.61 48.23 32.25
CA LEU A 374 -2.75 47.87 31.11
C LEU A 374 -3.48 47.04 30.04
N GLY A 375 -4.76 46.70 30.23
CA GLY A 375 -5.54 45.92 29.25
C GLY A 375 -5.76 46.58 27.89
N GLY A 376 -5.47 47.88 27.74
CA GLY A 376 -5.46 48.59 26.45
C GLY A 376 -4.08 48.69 25.80
N ASP A 377 -3.03 48.14 26.41
CA ASP A 377 -1.67 48.12 25.85
C ASP A 377 -1.56 47.05 24.76
N LEU A 378 -1.17 47.47 23.55
CA LEU A 378 -1.06 46.62 22.37
C LEU A 378 -0.01 45.51 22.50
N LEU A 379 1.11 45.77 23.19
CA LEU A 379 2.17 44.79 23.43
C LEU A 379 1.68 43.70 24.38
N VAL A 380 0.99 44.10 25.45
CA VAL A 380 0.39 43.16 26.42
C VAL A 380 -0.75 42.39 25.79
N GLY A 381 -1.64 43.05 25.02
CA GLY A 381 -2.76 42.41 24.34
C GLY A 381 -2.33 41.37 23.31
N ASN A 382 -1.37 41.69 22.44
CA ASN A 382 -0.82 40.72 21.48
C ASN A 382 -0.16 39.51 22.19
N SER A 383 0.40 39.73 23.39
CA SER A 383 1.00 38.66 24.21
C SER A 383 -0.04 37.83 24.99
N LEU A 384 -1.17 38.44 25.36
CA LEU A 384 -2.33 37.75 25.93
C LEU A 384 -2.99 36.84 24.89
N ILE A 385 -3.13 37.30 23.64
CA ILE A 385 -3.65 36.51 22.52
C ILE A 385 -2.77 35.27 22.28
N ASP A 386 -1.44 35.47 22.13
CA ASP A 386 -0.46 34.39 21.95
C ASP A 386 -0.47 33.37 23.12
N MET A 387 -0.58 33.85 24.35
CA MET A 387 -0.68 33.02 25.55
C MET A 387 -1.97 32.20 25.57
N TYR A 388 -3.13 32.82 25.33
CA TYR A 388 -4.42 32.14 25.37
C TYR A 388 -4.59 31.09 24.27
N ILE A 389 -4.07 31.36 23.06
CA ILE A 389 -4.05 30.40 21.95
C ILE A 389 -3.26 29.14 22.34
N LYS A 390 -2.03 29.31 22.86
CA LYS A 390 -1.18 28.18 23.29
C LYS A 390 -1.76 27.43 24.50
N CYS A 391 -2.47 28.13 25.37
CA CYS A 391 -3.26 27.52 26.44
C CYS A 391 -4.60 26.90 25.98
N GLY A 392 -4.86 26.80 24.67
CA GLY A 392 -6.05 26.16 24.09
C GLY A 392 -7.37 26.92 24.31
N SER A 393 -7.34 28.18 24.75
CA SER A 393 -8.53 28.97 25.10
C SER A 393 -8.80 30.08 24.07
N LEU A 394 -9.13 29.66 22.84
CA LEU A 394 -9.33 30.56 21.70
C LEU A 394 -10.38 31.65 21.95
N GLY A 395 -11.48 31.34 22.66
CA GLY A 395 -12.51 32.33 23.01
C GLY A 395 -12.03 33.44 23.95
N GLU A 396 -11.08 33.18 24.85
CA GLU A 396 -10.47 34.25 25.65
C GLU A 396 -9.47 35.09 24.82
N ALA A 397 -8.84 34.50 23.80
CA ALA A 397 -8.03 35.25 22.83
C ALA A 397 -8.91 36.18 21.97
N GLU A 398 -10.10 35.73 21.55
CA GLU A 398 -11.12 36.56 20.89
C GLU A 398 -11.59 37.72 21.80
N GLU A 399 -11.89 37.47 23.08
CA GLU A 399 -12.26 38.53 24.04
C GLU A 399 -11.16 39.60 24.19
N VAL A 400 -9.89 39.19 24.27
CA VAL A 400 -8.75 40.13 24.35
C VAL A 400 -8.64 40.92 23.05
N PHE A 401 -8.70 40.24 21.90
CA PHE A 401 -8.60 40.87 20.59
C PHE A 401 -9.71 41.90 20.36
N GLU A 402 -10.94 41.61 20.79
CA GLU A 402 -12.05 42.56 20.65
C GLU A 402 -11.99 43.72 21.65
N GLY A 403 -11.38 43.50 22.82
CA GLY A 403 -11.11 44.54 23.82
C GLY A 403 -10.04 45.56 23.44
N LEU A 404 -9.23 45.30 22.41
CA LEU A 404 -8.13 46.20 22.01
C LEU A 404 -8.64 47.52 21.39
N PRO A 405 -8.14 48.70 21.82
CA PRO A 405 -8.56 49.99 21.28
C PRO A 405 -8.00 50.28 19.88
N VAL A 406 -6.88 49.65 19.54
CA VAL A 406 -6.25 49.63 18.20
C VAL A 406 -5.73 48.21 18.00
N ARG A 407 -6.01 47.59 16.85
CA ARG A 407 -5.45 46.28 16.45
C ARG A 407 -4.39 46.52 15.38
N ASP A 408 -3.18 46.00 15.56
CA ASP A 408 -2.12 46.09 14.56
C ASP A 408 -1.98 44.78 13.77
N VAL A 409 -1.13 44.77 12.75
CA VAL A 409 -0.92 43.58 11.92
C VAL A 409 -0.48 42.36 12.76
N VAL A 410 0.18 42.58 13.91
CA VAL A 410 0.55 41.51 14.85
C VAL A 410 -0.68 40.98 15.60
N SER A 411 -1.60 41.84 16.06
CA SER A 411 -2.89 41.41 16.65
C SER A 411 -3.65 40.45 15.74
N TRP A 412 -3.82 40.85 14.46
CA TRP A 412 -4.53 40.04 13.47
C TRP A 412 -3.78 38.75 13.14
N THR A 413 -2.47 38.83 12.92
CA THR A 413 -1.65 37.67 12.54
C THR A 413 -1.56 36.64 13.67
N ALA A 414 -1.57 37.06 14.94
CA ALA A 414 -1.61 36.15 16.10
C ALA A 414 -2.93 35.37 16.17
N LEU A 415 -4.08 36.04 16.06
CA LEU A 415 -5.38 35.36 16.11
C LEU A 415 -5.63 34.50 14.85
N LEU A 416 -5.18 34.95 13.67
CA LEU A 416 -5.16 34.14 12.44
C LEU A 416 -4.36 32.83 12.61
N ALA A 417 -3.21 32.90 13.29
CA ALA A 417 -2.39 31.73 13.57
C ALA A 417 -3.12 30.74 14.49
N GLY A 418 -3.76 31.22 15.56
CA GLY A 418 -4.55 30.37 16.45
C GLY A 418 -5.69 29.63 15.75
N TYR A 419 -6.44 30.30 14.87
CA TYR A 419 -7.46 29.61 14.07
C TYR A 419 -6.85 28.54 13.14
N VAL A 420 -5.67 28.78 12.54
CA VAL A 420 -4.98 27.78 11.70
C VAL A 420 -4.42 26.62 12.51
N GLU A 421 -3.90 26.87 13.72
CA GLU A 421 -3.37 25.84 14.64
C GLU A 421 -4.49 24.97 15.24
N CYS A 422 -5.73 25.48 15.30
CA CYS A 422 -6.92 24.71 15.67
C CYS A 422 -7.67 24.08 14.47
N ASP A 423 -7.10 24.08 13.26
CA ASP A 423 -7.73 23.65 11.99
C ASP A 423 -9.08 24.36 11.66
N LEU A 424 -9.33 25.54 12.23
CA LEU A 424 -10.51 26.39 11.98
C LEU A 424 -10.27 27.32 10.77
N GLY A 425 -10.02 26.71 9.60
CA GLY A 425 -9.64 27.44 8.39
C GLY A 425 -10.66 28.46 7.91
N LYS A 426 -11.97 28.18 8.07
CA LYS A 426 -13.05 29.09 7.65
C LYS A 426 -13.10 30.36 8.52
N GLU A 427 -12.97 30.20 9.83
CA GLU A 427 -12.97 31.30 10.80
C GLU A 427 -11.72 32.16 10.62
N SER A 428 -10.57 31.54 10.32
CA SER A 428 -9.35 32.25 9.92
C SER A 428 -9.56 33.11 8.66
N LEU A 429 -10.18 32.58 7.60
CA LEU A 429 -10.43 33.34 6.37
C LEU A 429 -11.48 34.46 6.57
N ALA A 430 -12.48 34.25 7.43
CA ALA A 430 -13.40 35.32 7.82
C ALA A 430 -12.68 36.46 8.56
N LEU A 431 -11.74 36.14 9.46
CA LEU A 431 -10.90 37.11 10.14
C LEU A 431 -9.95 37.84 9.16
N TYR A 432 -9.41 37.14 8.17
CA TYR A 432 -8.55 37.70 7.12
C TYR A 432 -9.30 38.74 6.26
N HIS A 433 -10.49 38.41 5.78
CA HIS A 433 -11.30 39.38 5.02
C HIS A 433 -11.78 40.56 5.88
N ARG A 434 -12.00 40.35 7.18
CA ARG A 434 -12.28 41.45 8.12
C ARG A 434 -11.06 42.40 8.23
N MET A 435 -9.85 41.87 8.42
CA MET A 435 -8.60 42.64 8.44
C MET A 435 -8.44 43.52 7.18
N GLN A 436 -8.70 42.94 6.00
CA GLN A 436 -8.69 43.67 4.72
C GLN A 436 -9.78 44.76 4.67
N SER A 437 -11.00 44.47 5.12
CA SER A 437 -12.12 45.43 5.11
C SER A 437 -11.95 46.60 6.10
N GLU A 438 -11.22 46.38 7.20
CA GLU A 438 -10.79 47.43 8.13
C GLU A 438 -9.56 48.23 7.58
N GLY A 439 -9.10 47.92 6.36
CA GLY A 439 -8.05 48.65 5.65
C GLY A 439 -6.61 48.28 6.04
N ILE A 440 -6.42 47.18 6.77
CA ILE A 440 -5.12 46.78 7.31
C ILE A 440 -4.46 45.81 6.34
N SER A 441 -3.35 46.22 5.72
CA SER A 441 -2.66 45.39 4.71
C SER A 441 -2.02 44.14 5.32
N ALA A 442 -2.43 42.98 4.83
CA ALA A 442 -1.77 41.70 5.08
C ALA A 442 -0.28 41.74 4.71
N ASN A 443 0.57 41.15 5.56
CA ASN A 443 2.00 40.94 5.32
C ASN A 443 2.28 39.48 4.90
N ARG A 444 3.55 39.14 4.62
CA ARG A 444 3.96 37.78 4.24
C ARG A 444 3.49 36.66 5.17
N VAL A 445 3.52 36.87 6.49
CA VAL A 445 3.08 35.89 7.49
C VAL A 445 1.55 35.77 7.46
N THR A 446 0.85 36.90 7.38
CA THR A 446 -0.61 36.94 7.21
C THR A 446 -1.06 36.16 5.97
N LEU A 447 -0.35 36.32 4.84
CA LEU A 447 -0.64 35.63 3.57
C LEU A 447 -0.29 34.14 3.62
N SER A 448 0.82 33.75 4.27
CA SER A 448 1.14 32.35 4.55
C SER A 448 0.06 31.66 5.39
N LEU A 449 -0.49 32.34 6.40
CA LEU A 449 -1.57 31.83 7.24
C LEU A 449 -2.89 31.73 6.46
N ALA A 450 -3.25 32.73 5.67
CA ALA A 450 -4.43 32.68 4.80
C ALA A 450 -4.35 31.52 3.78
N ALA A 451 -3.18 31.30 3.16
CA ALA A 451 -2.94 30.15 2.28
C ALA A 451 -3.08 28.81 3.03
N LYS A 452 -2.58 28.70 4.27
CA LYS A 452 -2.76 27.52 5.13
C LYS A 452 -4.22 27.29 5.52
N ALA A 453 -5.00 28.36 5.71
CA ALA A 453 -6.43 28.30 5.98
C ALA A 453 -7.22 27.79 4.75
N CYS A 454 -6.91 28.30 3.54
CA CYS A 454 -7.47 27.75 2.30
C CYS A 454 -7.06 26.28 2.08
N ARG A 455 -5.84 25.88 2.46
CA ARG A 455 -5.38 24.47 2.41
C ARG A 455 -6.22 23.56 3.32
N ILE A 456 -6.58 24.01 4.52
CA ILE A 456 -7.46 23.27 5.44
C ILE A 456 -8.86 23.11 4.82
N MET A 457 -9.41 24.20 4.25
CA MET A 457 -10.73 24.21 3.62
C MET A 457 -10.78 23.59 2.21
N GLN A 458 -9.63 23.29 1.61
CA GLN A 458 -9.46 22.98 0.17
C GLN A 458 -10.10 24.05 -0.75
N ALA A 459 -10.08 25.30 -0.31
CA ALA A 459 -10.72 26.44 -0.97
C ALA A 459 -9.85 27.01 -2.10
N LEU A 460 -9.85 26.33 -3.25
CA LEU A 460 -8.99 26.65 -4.39
C LEU A 460 -9.14 28.08 -4.92
N ASP A 461 -10.37 28.59 -5.09
CA ASP A 461 -10.59 29.90 -5.70
C ASP A 461 -10.20 31.05 -4.76
N GLU A 462 -10.47 30.92 -3.46
CA GLU A 462 -9.97 31.83 -2.42
C GLU A 462 -8.44 31.79 -2.36
N GLY A 463 -7.86 30.59 -2.47
CA GLY A 463 -6.42 30.37 -2.58
C GLY A 463 -5.78 31.07 -3.80
N ARG A 464 -6.44 31.05 -4.96
CA ARG A 464 -6.02 31.78 -6.16
C ARG A 464 -6.07 33.30 -5.98
N MET A 465 -7.03 33.83 -5.21
CA MET A 465 -7.03 35.26 -4.86
C MET A 465 -5.83 35.62 -3.97
N ILE A 466 -5.54 34.82 -2.95
CA ILE A 466 -4.40 35.03 -2.05
C ILE A 466 -3.07 34.94 -2.81
N HIS A 467 -2.92 33.97 -3.72
CA HIS A 467 -1.74 33.88 -4.59
C HIS A 467 -1.60 35.13 -5.49
N SER A 468 -2.70 35.65 -6.03
CA SER A 468 -2.69 36.89 -6.81
C SER A 468 -2.21 38.08 -5.96
N GLU A 469 -2.67 38.20 -4.71
CA GLU A 469 -2.20 39.25 -3.77
C GLU A 469 -0.72 39.08 -3.37
N VAL A 470 -0.22 37.85 -3.28
CA VAL A 470 1.21 37.54 -3.06
C VAL A 470 2.08 38.04 -4.22
N VAL A 471 1.62 37.85 -5.46
CA VAL A 471 2.29 38.35 -6.68
C VAL A 471 2.21 39.88 -6.76
N GLU A 472 1.02 40.48 -6.57
CA GLU A 472 0.84 41.95 -6.59
C GLU A 472 1.70 42.67 -5.53
N LYS A 473 1.96 42.04 -4.39
CA LYS A 473 2.84 42.57 -3.32
C LYS A 473 4.32 42.21 -3.48
N GLY A 474 4.69 41.43 -4.49
CA GLY A 474 6.08 41.02 -4.73
C GLY A 474 6.64 40.06 -3.67
N TYR A 475 5.79 39.26 -3.04
CA TYR A 475 6.20 38.25 -2.04
C TYR A 475 6.42 36.85 -2.63
N GLU A 476 6.28 36.69 -3.95
CA GLU A 476 6.55 35.47 -4.72
C GLU A 476 7.95 34.84 -4.48
N SER A 477 8.95 35.67 -4.13
CA SER A 477 10.30 35.22 -3.79
C SER A 477 10.50 34.87 -2.30
N ASP A 478 9.50 35.04 -1.43
CA ASP A 478 9.60 34.63 -0.02
C ASP A 478 9.20 33.14 0.10
N ILE A 479 10.21 32.30 0.28
CA ILE A 479 10.07 30.83 0.34
C ILE A 479 9.03 30.35 1.37
N THR A 480 8.78 31.11 2.45
CA THR A 480 7.77 30.72 3.47
C THR A 480 6.34 30.93 2.98
N VAL A 481 6.12 31.97 2.18
CA VAL A 481 4.84 32.24 1.52
C VAL A 481 4.64 31.25 0.38
N SER A 482 5.64 31.10 -0.50
CA SER A 482 5.54 30.25 -1.68
C SER A 482 5.45 28.75 -1.32
N ASN A 483 6.12 28.25 -0.28
CA ASN A 483 5.88 26.88 0.23
C ASN A 483 4.46 26.72 0.81
N SER A 484 3.84 27.78 1.35
CA SER A 484 2.44 27.73 1.83
C SER A 484 1.44 27.69 0.67
N ILE A 485 1.70 28.45 -0.41
CA ILE A 485 0.92 28.45 -1.65
C ILE A 485 1.09 27.12 -2.42
N LEU A 486 2.31 26.57 -2.45
CA LEU A 486 2.62 25.25 -3.01
C LEU A 486 1.81 24.15 -2.30
N SER A 487 1.87 24.10 -0.95
CA SER A 487 1.11 23.15 -0.13
C SER A 487 -0.41 23.26 -0.33
N LEU A 488 -0.92 24.48 -0.52
CA LEU A 488 -2.31 24.77 -0.87
C LEU A 488 -2.71 24.16 -2.23
N TYR A 489 -1.98 24.46 -3.32
CA TYR A 489 -2.31 23.92 -4.65
C TYR A 489 -2.18 22.41 -4.70
N CYS A 490 -1.11 21.87 -4.10
CA CYS A 490 -0.90 20.43 -3.93
C CYS A 490 -2.11 19.76 -3.25
N LYS A 491 -2.65 20.32 -2.16
CA LYS A 491 -3.80 19.71 -1.46
C LYS A 491 -5.16 19.98 -2.09
N CYS A 492 -5.23 20.88 -3.07
CA CYS A 492 -6.40 21.09 -3.93
C CYS A 492 -6.32 20.32 -5.27
N GLY A 493 -5.34 19.41 -5.45
CA GLY A 493 -5.15 18.62 -6.67
C GLY A 493 -4.72 19.42 -7.91
N CYS A 494 -4.26 20.66 -7.72
CA CYS A 494 -3.88 21.57 -8.81
C CYS A 494 -2.36 21.52 -9.03
N LEU A 495 -1.86 20.34 -9.42
CA LEU A 495 -0.43 20.08 -9.55
C LEU A 495 0.26 20.97 -10.61
N ASN A 496 -0.46 21.39 -11.67
CA ASN A 496 0.09 22.33 -12.67
C ASN A 496 0.39 23.70 -12.05
N GLU A 497 -0.57 24.29 -11.31
CA GLU A 497 -0.34 25.54 -10.59
C GLU A 497 0.69 25.40 -9.46
N ALA A 498 0.81 24.21 -8.85
CA ALA A 498 1.87 23.92 -7.89
C ALA A 498 3.27 23.96 -8.56
N CYS A 499 3.44 23.32 -9.73
CA CYS A 499 4.68 23.41 -10.51
C CYS A 499 4.97 24.86 -10.94
N GLU A 500 3.97 25.60 -11.39
CA GLU A 500 4.12 27.02 -11.73
C GLU A 500 4.60 27.90 -10.57
N VAL A 501 4.30 27.54 -9.31
CA VAL A 501 4.82 28.23 -8.12
C VAL A 501 6.23 27.76 -7.79
N PHE A 502 6.49 26.46 -7.96
CA PHE A 502 7.79 25.85 -7.74
C PHE A 502 8.87 26.37 -8.70
N ASP A 503 8.56 26.49 -10.00
CA ASP A 503 9.46 26.98 -11.05
C ASP A 503 9.83 28.47 -10.90
N LYS A 504 9.03 29.23 -10.14
CA LYS A 504 9.25 30.67 -9.87
C LYS A 504 10.12 30.92 -8.63
N LEU A 505 10.44 29.88 -7.84
CA LEU A 505 11.36 29.99 -6.71
C LEU A 505 12.79 30.25 -7.18
N GLN A 506 13.45 31.26 -6.59
CA GLN A 506 14.86 31.58 -6.90
C GLN A 506 15.86 30.65 -6.19
N ALA A 507 15.41 29.94 -5.16
CA ALA A 507 16.14 28.89 -4.46
C ALA A 507 15.13 27.95 -3.78
N TRP A 508 15.32 26.64 -3.93
CA TRP A 508 14.47 25.61 -3.32
C TRP A 508 15.08 25.11 -2.01
N ASP A 509 14.25 24.95 -0.98
CA ASP A 509 14.64 24.24 0.23
C ASP A 509 14.10 22.80 0.23
N VAL A 510 14.52 22.01 1.22
CA VAL A 510 14.05 20.62 1.37
C VAL A 510 12.53 20.57 1.58
N VAL A 511 11.92 21.62 2.13
CA VAL A 511 10.47 21.72 2.33
C VAL A 511 9.74 21.92 0.99
N SER A 512 10.28 22.74 0.07
CA SER A 512 9.76 22.88 -1.29
C SER A 512 9.70 21.52 -2.00
N TRP A 513 10.83 20.81 -2.03
CA TRP A 513 10.94 19.49 -2.66
C TRP A 513 10.02 18.45 -2.00
N ASN A 514 10.05 18.33 -0.66
CA ASN A 514 9.21 17.37 0.06
C ASN A 514 7.71 17.66 -0.10
N THR A 515 7.30 18.93 -0.19
CA THR A 515 5.88 19.30 -0.42
C THR A 515 5.38 18.81 -1.79
N LEU A 516 6.22 18.94 -2.83
CA LEU A 516 5.89 18.48 -4.18
C LEU A 516 5.95 16.95 -4.30
N ILE A 517 7.00 16.33 -3.75
CA ILE A 517 7.19 14.86 -3.71
C ILE A 517 6.04 14.14 -2.99
N VAL A 518 5.58 14.67 -1.85
CA VAL A 518 4.42 14.10 -1.13
C VAL A 518 3.13 14.30 -1.93
N ALA A 519 2.96 15.44 -2.60
CA ALA A 519 1.78 15.72 -3.40
C ALA A 519 1.60 14.75 -4.57
N TYR A 520 2.66 14.48 -5.34
CA TYR A 520 2.62 13.50 -6.43
C TYR A 520 2.26 12.08 -5.91
N ILE A 521 2.84 11.65 -4.78
CA ILE A 521 2.52 10.36 -4.16
C ILE A 521 1.05 10.29 -3.69
N ASP A 522 0.51 11.38 -3.13
CA ASP A 522 -0.91 11.49 -2.73
C ASP A 522 -1.87 11.37 -3.93
N HIS A 523 -1.43 11.70 -5.15
CA HIS A 523 -2.24 11.65 -6.38
C HIS A 523 -2.03 10.39 -7.23
N GLY A 524 -0.96 9.61 -6.97
CA GLY A 524 -0.64 8.38 -7.69
C GLY A 524 0.33 8.54 -8.86
N ASP A 525 0.81 9.76 -9.09
CA ASP A 525 1.88 10.09 -10.05
C ASP A 525 3.21 9.65 -9.43
N PHE A 526 3.64 8.41 -9.68
CA PHE A 526 4.76 7.80 -8.95
C PHE A 526 6.14 7.98 -9.60
N GLN A 527 6.24 8.47 -10.85
CA GLN A 527 7.53 8.69 -11.52
C GLN A 527 8.13 10.05 -11.10
N GLU A 528 7.28 11.06 -11.03
CA GLU A 528 7.55 12.45 -10.72
C GLU A 528 8.25 12.65 -9.34
N PRO A 529 7.91 11.91 -8.26
CA PRO A 529 8.68 11.88 -7.01
C PRO A 529 10.14 11.45 -7.18
N VAL A 530 10.41 10.50 -8.09
CA VAL A 530 11.75 9.98 -8.36
C VAL A 530 12.53 10.97 -9.21
N ASP A 531 11.90 11.57 -10.22
CA ASP A 531 12.50 12.62 -11.04
C ASP A 531 12.81 13.88 -10.21
N CYS A 532 11.92 14.25 -9.27
CA CYS A 532 12.18 15.30 -8.28
C CYS A 532 13.38 14.97 -7.39
N PHE A 533 13.50 13.72 -6.90
CA PHE A 533 14.64 13.28 -6.10
C PHE A 533 15.97 13.32 -6.90
N VAL A 534 15.95 12.94 -8.18
CA VAL A 534 17.12 13.05 -9.06
C VAL A 534 17.49 14.53 -9.31
N GLN A 535 16.53 15.39 -9.62
CA GLN A 535 16.80 16.82 -9.82
C GLN A 535 17.32 17.50 -8.53
N MET A 536 16.77 17.14 -7.37
CA MET A 536 17.24 17.61 -6.06
C MET A 536 18.73 17.29 -5.83
N GLN A 537 19.20 16.11 -6.27
CA GLN A 537 20.63 15.76 -6.25
C GLN A 537 21.46 16.56 -7.26
N VAL A 538 20.93 16.85 -8.45
CA VAL A 538 21.60 17.67 -9.48
C VAL A 538 21.81 19.11 -8.97
N GLU A 539 20.80 19.69 -8.32
CA GLU A 539 20.89 20.99 -7.63
C GLU A 539 21.67 20.94 -6.31
N LYS A 540 22.12 19.75 -5.89
CA LYS A 540 22.93 19.48 -4.68
C LYS A 540 22.25 19.85 -3.37
N VAL A 541 20.92 19.87 -3.35
CA VAL A 541 20.13 19.95 -2.11
C VAL A 541 20.19 18.56 -1.46
N VAL A 542 20.57 18.48 -0.18
CA VAL A 542 20.74 17.19 0.51
C VAL A 542 19.37 16.62 0.87
N PRO A 543 19.02 15.39 0.42
CA PRO A 543 17.77 14.73 0.80
C PRO A 543 17.69 14.43 2.30
N ASP A 544 16.50 14.57 2.89
CA ASP A 544 16.25 14.18 4.29
C ASP A 544 15.55 12.80 4.39
N THR A 545 15.24 12.39 5.63
CA THR A 545 14.56 11.10 5.88
C THR A 545 13.15 11.03 5.29
N ILE A 546 12.47 12.17 5.12
CA ILE A 546 11.17 12.26 4.47
C ILE A 546 11.33 12.12 2.95
N THR A 547 12.29 12.82 2.35
CA THR A 547 12.59 12.71 0.91
C THR A 547 12.91 11.26 0.53
N LEU A 548 13.81 10.62 1.29
CA LEU A 548 14.22 9.24 1.07
C LEU A 548 13.06 8.25 1.28
N SER A 549 12.25 8.45 2.33
CA SER A 549 11.05 7.64 2.59
C SER A 549 10.05 7.73 1.45
N CYS A 550 9.80 8.93 0.92
CA CYS A 550 8.85 9.16 -0.15
C CYS A 550 9.35 8.61 -1.49
N ALA A 551 10.60 8.86 -1.87
CA ALA A 551 11.20 8.28 -3.07
C ALA A 551 11.16 6.74 -3.05
N LEU A 552 11.47 6.11 -1.90
CA LEU A 552 11.35 4.66 -1.73
C LEU A 552 9.90 4.17 -1.87
N LYS A 553 8.91 4.88 -1.31
CA LYS A 553 7.48 4.54 -1.47
C LYS A 553 7.01 4.65 -2.92
N ALA A 554 7.49 5.64 -3.66
CA ALA A 554 7.22 5.80 -5.09
C ALA A 554 7.83 4.65 -5.91
N CYS A 555 9.12 4.36 -5.73
CA CYS A 555 9.76 3.20 -6.36
C CYS A 555 9.06 1.88 -6.00
N ALA A 556 8.59 1.72 -4.77
CA ALA A 556 7.85 0.56 -4.30
C ALA A 556 6.45 0.42 -4.92
N SER A 557 5.85 1.50 -5.40
CA SER A 557 4.55 1.48 -6.08
C SER A 557 4.70 1.21 -7.58
N MET A 558 5.83 1.58 -8.18
CA MET A 558 6.16 1.27 -9.58
C MET A 558 6.85 -0.09 -9.79
N GLY A 559 7.41 -0.70 -8.74
CA GLY A 559 8.34 -1.83 -8.87
C GLY A 559 9.70 -1.41 -9.45
N ALA A 560 10.09 -0.14 -9.28
CA ALA A 560 11.30 0.46 -9.85
C ALA A 560 12.56 0.06 -9.06
N VAL A 561 13.02 -1.18 -9.27
CA VAL A 561 14.09 -1.80 -8.48
C VAL A 561 15.42 -1.03 -8.57
N GLU A 562 15.85 -0.62 -9.77
CA GLU A 562 17.14 0.04 -9.97
C GLU A 562 17.17 1.42 -9.30
N GLN A 563 16.12 2.22 -9.50
CA GLN A 563 15.98 3.54 -8.89
C GLN A 563 15.89 3.44 -7.36
N GLY A 564 15.10 2.52 -6.81
CA GLY A 564 15.01 2.35 -5.36
C GLY A 564 16.31 1.83 -4.72
N GLN A 565 17.12 1.05 -5.45
CA GLN A 565 18.48 0.70 -5.02
C GLN A 565 19.41 1.93 -5.01
N GLU A 566 19.28 2.86 -5.97
CA GLU A 566 20.03 4.13 -5.93
C GLU A 566 19.61 5.03 -4.75
N VAL A 567 18.31 5.09 -4.41
CA VAL A 567 17.83 5.77 -3.20
C VAL A 567 18.42 5.13 -1.94
N HIS A 568 18.51 3.80 -1.86
CA HIS A 568 19.15 3.09 -0.73
C HIS A 568 20.67 3.35 -0.67
N ILE A 569 21.38 3.32 -1.80
CA ILE A 569 22.80 3.68 -1.87
C ILE A 569 22.99 5.12 -1.37
N THR A 570 22.04 6.02 -1.65
CA THR A 570 22.05 7.40 -1.18
C THR A 570 21.79 7.51 0.32
N SER A 571 20.81 6.79 0.87
CA SER A 571 20.57 6.80 2.32
C SER A 571 21.74 6.19 3.12
N VAL A 572 22.44 5.20 2.58
CA VAL A 572 23.69 4.65 3.17
C VAL A 572 24.81 5.69 3.14
N LYS A 573 25.02 6.40 2.02
CA LYS A 573 26.03 7.48 1.92
C LYS A 573 25.78 8.63 2.92
N LEU A 574 24.51 8.91 3.24
CA LEU A 574 24.10 9.95 4.18
C LEU A 574 24.06 9.48 5.64
N GLY A 575 24.26 8.18 5.92
CA GLY A 575 24.10 7.61 7.26
C GLY A 575 22.65 7.50 7.74
N LEU A 576 21.67 7.66 6.85
CA LEU A 576 20.24 7.67 7.14
C LEU A 576 19.55 6.31 6.89
N ALA A 577 20.27 5.29 6.41
CA ALA A 577 19.69 3.98 6.09
C ALA A 577 19.17 3.20 7.33
N GLU A 578 19.61 3.55 8.53
CA GLU A 578 19.20 2.92 9.80
C GLU A 578 18.21 3.78 10.60
N ASP A 579 17.81 4.95 10.07
CA ASP A 579 16.68 5.72 10.58
C ASP A 579 15.37 4.92 10.43
N LEU A 580 14.51 4.94 11.45
CA LEU A 580 13.31 4.11 11.49
C LEU A 580 12.34 4.38 10.33
N LEU A 581 12.19 5.64 9.89
CA LEU A 581 11.29 5.99 8.79
C LEU A 581 11.87 5.51 7.45
N VAL A 582 13.18 5.69 7.24
CA VAL A 582 13.87 5.24 6.03
C VAL A 582 13.94 3.71 5.97
N ALA A 583 14.33 3.04 7.04
CA ALA A 583 14.42 1.58 7.12
C ALA A 583 13.05 0.90 6.94
N ASN A 584 11.97 1.43 7.52
CA ASN A 584 10.62 0.94 7.27
C ASN A 584 10.21 1.12 5.80
N SER A 585 10.65 2.19 5.15
CA SER A 585 10.41 2.43 3.73
C SER A 585 11.25 1.50 2.84
N LEU A 586 12.50 1.19 3.22
CA LEU A 586 13.36 0.18 2.57
C LEU A 586 12.76 -1.23 2.67
N THR A 587 12.31 -1.63 3.86
CA THR A 587 11.64 -2.92 4.08
C THR A 587 10.38 -3.05 3.23
N GLY A 588 9.55 -2.00 3.17
CA GLY A 588 8.36 -1.97 2.30
C GLY A 588 8.71 -1.99 0.81
N PHE A 589 9.73 -1.25 0.38
CA PHE A 589 10.21 -1.22 -1.01
C PHE A 589 10.70 -2.59 -1.48
N TYR A 590 11.67 -3.16 -0.77
CA TYR A 590 12.21 -4.48 -1.11
C TYR A 590 11.15 -5.58 -0.98
N GLY A 591 10.25 -5.47 0.01
CA GLY A 591 9.14 -6.40 0.20
C GLY A 591 8.19 -6.46 -1.01
N ARG A 592 7.70 -5.29 -1.48
CA ARG A 592 6.85 -5.24 -2.68
C ARG A 592 7.58 -5.68 -3.95
N CYS A 593 8.88 -5.39 -4.07
CA CYS A 593 9.69 -5.77 -5.23
C CYS A 593 10.10 -7.26 -5.25
N GLY A 594 9.67 -8.09 -4.30
CA GLY A 594 10.03 -9.52 -4.22
C GLY A 594 11.45 -9.80 -3.73
N LEU A 595 12.20 -8.75 -3.38
CA LEU A 595 13.57 -8.82 -2.83
C LEU A 595 13.51 -9.06 -1.32
N LEU A 596 12.93 -10.20 -0.94
CA LEU A 596 12.58 -10.53 0.45
C LEU A 596 13.80 -10.67 1.37
N LEU A 597 14.98 -11.02 0.83
CA LEU A 597 16.23 -11.09 1.59
C LEU A 597 16.74 -9.68 1.94
N GLU A 598 16.67 -8.75 1.00
CA GLU A 598 17.04 -7.34 1.18
C GLU A 598 16.04 -6.63 2.11
N ALA A 599 14.75 -6.93 2.00
CA ALA A 599 13.71 -6.46 2.92
C ALA A 599 14.01 -6.93 4.36
N ARG A 600 14.35 -8.21 4.51
CA ARG A 600 14.69 -8.83 5.79
C ARG A 600 15.99 -8.29 6.38
N ASN A 601 17.02 -8.10 5.56
CA ASN A 601 18.30 -7.50 5.96
C ASN A 601 18.14 -6.04 6.40
N SER A 602 17.23 -5.28 5.76
CA SER A 602 16.91 -3.90 6.16
C SER A 602 16.17 -3.88 7.51
N PHE A 603 15.19 -4.76 7.68
CA PHE A 603 14.43 -4.91 8.93
C PHE A 603 15.30 -5.40 10.10
N ASP A 604 16.25 -6.31 9.87
CA ASP A 604 16.98 -6.94 10.97
C ASP A 604 18.08 -6.05 11.58
N LYS A 605 18.49 -4.98 10.88
CA LYS A 605 19.36 -3.91 11.40
C LYS A 605 18.69 -2.98 12.42
N LEU A 606 17.36 -2.88 12.43
CA LEU A 606 16.64 -1.95 13.31
C LEU A 606 16.80 -2.31 14.79
N GLU A 607 17.47 -1.46 15.58
CA GLU A 607 17.55 -1.64 17.03
C GLU A 607 16.15 -1.71 17.67
N LEU A 608 15.27 -0.79 17.29
CA LEU A 608 13.87 -0.72 17.70
C LEU A 608 12.98 -1.03 16.50
N ARG A 609 12.17 -2.09 16.61
CA ARG A 609 11.23 -2.56 15.59
C ARG A 609 9.80 -2.25 16.05
N ASP A 610 9.14 -1.32 15.38
CA ASP A 610 7.81 -0.83 15.70
C ASP A 610 6.69 -1.58 14.95
N VAL A 611 5.43 -1.18 15.13
CA VAL A 611 4.28 -1.80 14.42
C VAL A 611 4.42 -1.67 12.90
N VAL A 612 4.96 -0.54 12.40
CA VAL A 612 5.15 -0.31 10.97
C VAL A 612 6.23 -1.23 10.40
N SER A 613 7.37 -1.40 11.09
CA SER A 613 8.47 -2.28 10.64
C SER A 613 8.01 -3.73 10.46
N TRP A 614 7.27 -4.28 11.43
CA TRP A 614 6.70 -5.62 11.33
C TRP A 614 5.64 -5.71 10.24
N THR A 615 4.75 -4.72 10.13
CA THR A 615 3.68 -4.73 9.12
C THR A 615 4.24 -4.67 7.69
N ALA A 616 5.29 -3.89 7.44
CA ALA A 616 5.97 -3.83 6.14
C ALA A 616 6.59 -5.18 5.74
N LEU A 617 7.24 -5.88 6.68
CA LEU A 617 7.82 -7.20 6.43
C LEU A 617 6.75 -8.28 6.21
N ILE A 618 5.69 -8.28 7.03
CA ILE A 618 4.56 -9.23 6.91
C ILE A 618 3.82 -9.01 5.57
N ALA A 619 3.66 -7.75 5.13
CA ALA A 619 3.05 -7.42 3.84
C ALA A 619 3.85 -7.99 2.66
N GLY A 620 5.17 -7.77 2.63
CA GLY A 620 6.03 -8.29 1.56
C GLY A 620 6.00 -9.82 1.45
N TYR A 621 6.10 -10.52 2.59
CA TYR A 621 5.96 -11.99 2.61
C TYR A 621 4.56 -12.46 2.14
N ALA A 622 3.49 -11.78 2.57
CA ALA A 622 2.12 -12.11 2.18
C ALA A 622 1.79 -11.79 0.71
N GLU A 623 2.57 -10.93 0.05
CA GLU A 623 2.40 -10.56 -1.36
C GLU A 623 3.12 -11.51 -2.31
N HIS A 624 4.28 -12.03 -1.92
CA HIS A 624 5.09 -12.95 -2.72
C HIS A 624 4.88 -14.42 -2.33
N SER A 625 3.67 -14.78 -1.90
CA SER A 625 3.24 -16.15 -1.54
C SER A 625 4.01 -16.83 -0.39
N HIS A 626 4.89 -16.14 0.33
CA HIS A 626 5.61 -16.60 1.52
C HIS A 626 4.74 -16.49 2.78
N GLY A 627 3.59 -17.16 2.75
CA GLY A 627 2.54 -17.00 3.77
C GLY A 627 2.92 -17.56 5.14
N GLU A 628 3.75 -18.60 5.22
CA GLU A 628 4.22 -19.14 6.50
C GLU A 628 5.16 -18.16 7.20
N GLU A 629 6.07 -17.51 6.47
CA GLU A 629 6.98 -16.50 6.99
C GLU A 629 6.23 -15.25 7.47
N ALA A 630 5.18 -14.84 6.74
CA ALA A 630 4.28 -13.76 7.15
C ALA A 630 3.60 -14.07 8.50
N LEU A 631 3.01 -15.26 8.65
CA LEU A 631 2.35 -15.68 9.90
C LEU A 631 3.33 -15.89 11.05
N ASN A 632 4.52 -16.42 10.77
CA ASN A 632 5.59 -16.53 11.78
C ASN A 632 6.01 -15.13 12.28
N CYS A 633 6.20 -14.16 11.38
CA CYS A 633 6.51 -12.78 11.76
C CYS A 633 5.37 -12.14 12.58
N PHE A 634 4.11 -12.36 12.21
CA PHE A 634 2.94 -11.92 13.00
C PHE A 634 2.95 -12.50 14.43
N MET A 635 3.19 -13.81 14.57
CA MET A 635 3.30 -14.46 15.88
C MET A 635 4.51 -13.98 16.70
N TRP A 636 5.63 -13.61 16.05
CA TRP A 636 6.80 -13.05 16.73
C TRP A 636 6.57 -11.62 17.21
N MET A 637 5.86 -10.80 16.43
CA MET A 637 5.40 -9.47 16.82
C MET A 637 4.51 -9.54 18.07
N GLN A 638 3.49 -10.41 18.06
CA GLN A 638 2.62 -10.65 19.22
C GLN A 638 3.41 -11.11 20.46
N LYS A 639 4.35 -12.04 20.30
CA LYS A 639 5.22 -12.53 21.40
C LYS A 639 6.14 -11.45 21.99
N ARG A 640 6.42 -10.36 21.27
CA ARG A 640 7.16 -9.19 21.78
C ARG A 640 6.25 -8.15 22.47
N GLY A 641 4.95 -8.42 22.61
CA GLY A 641 3.99 -7.51 23.24
C GLY A 641 3.52 -6.36 22.35
N LEU A 642 3.89 -6.35 21.06
CA LEU A 642 3.40 -5.37 20.10
C LEU A 642 1.99 -5.75 19.66
N VAL A 643 1.05 -4.82 19.76
CA VAL A 643 -0.35 -5.01 19.35
C VAL A 643 -0.44 -4.87 17.82
N PRO A 644 -0.88 -5.91 17.07
CA PRO A 644 -1.10 -5.78 15.64
C PRO A 644 -2.26 -4.83 15.35
N ASN A 645 -2.11 -3.98 14.33
CA ASN A 645 -3.18 -3.10 13.87
C ASN A 645 -3.99 -3.76 12.74
N ALA A 646 -5.03 -3.09 12.26
CA ALA A 646 -5.91 -3.59 11.20
C ALA A 646 -5.17 -3.91 9.88
N ILE A 647 -4.15 -3.13 9.52
CA ILE A 647 -3.29 -3.41 8.35
C ILE A 647 -2.49 -4.68 8.60
N THR A 648 -1.90 -4.86 9.79
CA THR A 648 -1.19 -6.09 10.16
C THR A 648 -2.11 -7.32 10.11
N TYR A 649 -3.36 -7.20 10.58
CA TYR A 649 -4.37 -8.26 10.46
C TYR A 649 -4.74 -8.55 9.00
N SER A 650 -4.94 -7.52 8.17
CA SER A 650 -5.19 -7.68 6.74
C SER A 650 -4.05 -8.43 6.05
N CYS A 651 -2.78 -8.10 6.31
CA CYS A 651 -1.64 -8.84 5.76
C CYS A 651 -1.58 -10.31 6.21
N ALA A 652 -1.86 -10.59 7.49
CA ALA A 652 -1.91 -11.97 8.00
C ALA A 652 -3.07 -12.79 7.42
N LEU A 653 -4.25 -12.17 7.24
CA LEU A 653 -5.41 -12.80 6.60
C LEU A 653 -5.20 -13.02 5.09
N LYS A 654 -4.52 -12.09 4.40
CA LYS A 654 -4.08 -12.23 3.01
C LYS A 654 -3.13 -13.43 2.87
N ALA A 655 -2.19 -13.61 3.79
CA ALA A 655 -1.33 -14.80 3.84
C ALA A 655 -2.13 -16.10 4.05
N CYS A 656 -3.09 -16.15 4.99
CA CYS A 656 -3.96 -17.32 5.16
C CYS A 656 -4.76 -17.65 3.89
N GLY A 657 -5.33 -16.64 3.23
CA GLY A 657 -6.09 -16.81 1.99
C GLY A 657 -5.23 -17.31 0.82
N GLY A 658 -4.03 -16.73 0.64
CA GLY A 658 -3.09 -17.14 -0.41
C GLY A 658 -2.54 -18.56 -0.25
N MET A 659 -2.60 -19.13 0.97
CA MET A 659 -2.26 -20.54 1.25
C MET A 659 -3.48 -21.47 1.37
N GLY A 660 -4.71 -20.94 1.32
CA GLY A 660 -5.94 -21.71 1.56
C GLY A 660 -6.12 -22.23 3.00
N ILE A 661 -5.39 -21.69 3.99
CA ILE A 661 -5.38 -22.22 5.37
C ILE A 661 -6.59 -21.69 6.16
N ASN A 662 -7.72 -22.36 5.96
CA ASN A 662 -9.01 -22.09 6.60
C ASN A 662 -8.95 -22.01 8.14
N VAL A 663 -8.37 -23.01 8.82
CA VAL A 663 -8.32 -23.06 10.30
C VAL A 663 -7.64 -21.82 10.89
N LYS A 664 -6.49 -21.42 10.32
CA LYS A 664 -5.75 -20.26 10.82
C LYS A 664 -6.41 -18.94 10.47
N GLY A 665 -7.08 -18.85 9.32
CA GLY A 665 -7.94 -17.73 8.97
C GLY A 665 -9.10 -17.55 9.96
N MET A 666 -9.75 -18.64 10.37
CA MET A 666 -10.80 -18.61 11.41
C MET A 666 -10.27 -18.17 12.78
N GLU A 667 -9.10 -18.65 13.21
CA GLU A 667 -8.47 -18.18 14.46
C GLU A 667 -8.22 -16.67 14.44
N LEU A 668 -7.65 -16.14 13.35
CA LEU A 668 -7.36 -14.71 13.20
C LEU A 668 -8.64 -13.87 13.13
N HIS A 669 -9.70 -14.35 12.47
CA HIS A 669 -11.01 -13.70 12.48
C HIS A 669 -11.59 -13.63 13.91
N MET A 670 -11.53 -14.74 14.67
CA MET A 670 -11.99 -14.76 16.07
C MET A 670 -11.16 -13.83 16.98
N GLU A 671 -9.86 -13.67 16.72
CA GLU A 671 -9.04 -12.67 17.44
C GLU A 671 -9.41 -11.23 17.05
N ALA A 672 -9.66 -10.96 15.77
CA ALA A 672 -10.09 -9.66 15.27
C ALA A 672 -11.45 -9.24 15.86
N VAL A 673 -12.44 -10.15 15.91
CA VAL A 673 -13.74 -9.94 16.57
C VAL A 673 -13.55 -9.62 18.06
N ARG A 674 -12.67 -10.32 18.77
CA ARG A 674 -12.35 -10.03 20.19
C ARG A 674 -11.69 -8.67 20.40
N LYS A 675 -11.16 -8.03 19.36
CA LYS A 675 -10.57 -6.68 19.38
C LYS A 675 -11.46 -5.60 18.75
N GLY A 676 -12.63 -5.96 18.23
CA GLY A 676 -13.54 -5.05 17.51
C GLY A 676 -13.02 -4.59 16.14
N LEU A 677 -12.05 -5.32 15.56
CA LEU A 677 -11.45 -4.99 14.26
C LEU A 677 -12.18 -5.62 13.08
N ASP A 678 -13.12 -6.55 13.31
CA ASP A 678 -13.86 -7.27 12.27
C ASP A 678 -14.79 -6.39 11.43
N LEU A 679 -15.17 -5.21 11.95
CA LEU A 679 -16.01 -4.22 11.27
C LEU A 679 -15.19 -3.11 10.58
N GLU A 680 -13.86 -3.05 10.76
CA GLU A 680 -13.03 -2.10 10.03
C GLU A 680 -12.95 -2.52 8.55
N SER A 681 -13.22 -1.60 7.61
CA SER A 681 -13.37 -1.95 6.20
C SER A 681 -12.15 -2.66 5.60
N THR A 682 -10.94 -2.35 6.08
CA THR A 682 -9.68 -2.99 5.67
C THR A 682 -9.71 -4.50 5.98
N VAL A 683 -9.93 -4.85 7.26
CA VAL A 683 -10.01 -6.23 7.75
C VAL A 683 -11.23 -6.95 7.18
N ALA A 684 -12.39 -6.30 7.17
CA ALA A 684 -13.64 -6.90 6.70
C ALA A 684 -13.58 -7.29 5.20
N ASN A 685 -13.03 -6.42 4.35
CA ASN A 685 -12.81 -6.72 2.93
C ASN A 685 -11.85 -7.90 2.76
N THR A 686 -10.76 -7.94 3.53
CA THR A 686 -9.79 -9.04 3.45
C THR A 686 -10.32 -10.35 4.05
N LEU A 687 -11.20 -10.31 5.05
CA LEU A 687 -11.89 -11.50 5.57
C LEU A 687 -12.76 -12.14 4.48
N VAL A 688 -13.55 -11.35 3.74
CA VAL A 688 -14.33 -11.85 2.59
C VAL A 688 -13.40 -12.50 1.55
N SER A 689 -12.30 -11.85 1.21
CA SER A 689 -11.30 -12.39 0.26
C SER A 689 -10.60 -13.66 0.77
N MET A 690 -10.33 -13.76 2.07
CA MET A 690 -9.67 -14.91 2.71
C MET A 690 -10.60 -16.13 2.72
N TYR A 691 -11.85 -15.95 3.16
CA TYR A 691 -12.85 -17.02 3.13
C TYR A 691 -13.17 -17.47 1.71
N ALA A 692 -13.29 -16.53 0.76
CA ALA A 692 -13.42 -16.83 -0.67
C ALA A 692 -12.28 -17.71 -1.20
N ALA A 693 -11.02 -17.32 -0.95
CA ALA A 693 -9.85 -18.09 -1.38
C ALA A 693 -9.76 -19.48 -0.72
N CYS A 694 -10.29 -19.63 0.50
CA CYS A 694 -10.41 -20.92 1.20
C CYS A 694 -11.62 -21.76 0.76
N GLY A 695 -12.42 -21.33 -0.23
CA GLY A 695 -13.64 -22.02 -0.67
C GLY A 695 -14.85 -21.90 0.26
N LEU A 696 -14.73 -21.12 1.34
CA LEU A 696 -15.72 -20.96 2.41
C LEU A 696 -16.71 -19.83 2.07
N LEU A 697 -17.51 -20.07 1.03
CA LEU A 697 -18.42 -19.08 0.44
C LEU A 697 -19.57 -18.64 1.37
N VAL A 698 -19.95 -19.48 2.35
CA VAL A 698 -20.99 -19.15 3.33
C VAL A 698 -20.45 -18.13 4.32
N GLU A 699 -19.29 -18.41 4.91
CA GLU A 699 -18.57 -17.52 5.83
C GLU A 699 -18.16 -16.21 5.13
N ALA A 700 -17.75 -16.26 3.86
CA ALA A 700 -17.51 -15.07 3.05
C ALA A 700 -18.78 -14.21 2.88
N SER A 701 -19.94 -14.85 2.68
CA SER A 701 -21.24 -14.17 2.57
C SER A 701 -21.69 -13.57 3.90
N ASP A 702 -21.53 -14.29 5.01
CA ASP A 702 -21.91 -13.83 6.36
C ASP A 702 -21.07 -12.64 6.83
N VAL A 703 -19.75 -12.65 6.57
CA VAL A 703 -18.89 -11.49 6.80
C VAL A 703 -19.30 -10.34 5.88
N PHE A 704 -19.52 -10.60 4.59
CA PHE A 704 -19.91 -9.57 3.62
C PHE A 704 -21.21 -8.85 4.00
N GLU A 705 -22.27 -9.60 4.37
CA GLU A 705 -23.55 -8.98 4.74
C GLU A 705 -23.43 -8.17 6.05
N ARG A 706 -22.50 -8.50 6.97
CA ARG A 706 -22.16 -7.69 8.16
C ARG A 706 -21.43 -6.38 7.86
N ILE A 707 -20.81 -6.19 6.69
CA ILE A 707 -20.07 -4.95 6.37
C ILE A 707 -21.03 -3.75 6.35
N PRO A 708 -20.82 -2.70 7.18
CA PRO A 708 -21.74 -1.55 7.26
C PRO A 708 -21.81 -0.72 5.96
N ALA A 709 -20.66 -0.51 5.31
CA ALA A 709 -20.54 0.19 4.05
C ALA A 709 -19.83 -0.70 3.01
N LYS A 710 -20.60 -1.45 2.23
CA LYS A 710 -20.08 -2.34 1.18
C LYS A 710 -19.53 -1.51 0.03
N CYS A 711 -18.29 -1.77 -0.38
CA CYS A 711 -17.56 -1.01 -1.39
C CYS A 711 -17.21 -1.89 -2.61
N VAL A 712 -16.68 -1.30 -3.69
CA VAL A 712 -16.30 -2.04 -4.91
C VAL A 712 -15.40 -3.24 -4.60
N VAL A 713 -14.47 -3.11 -3.63
CA VAL A 713 -13.57 -4.19 -3.20
C VAL A 713 -14.34 -5.35 -2.56
N SER A 714 -15.28 -5.12 -1.64
CA SER A 714 -16.01 -6.20 -0.97
C SER A 714 -16.95 -6.95 -1.93
N TRP A 715 -17.60 -6.23 -2.84
CA TRP A 715 -18.41 -6.86 -3.91
C TRP A 715 -17.52 -7.68 -4.85
N THR A 716 -16.38 -7.13 -5.27
CA THR A 716 -15.47 -7.79 -6.21
C THR A 716 -14.83 -9.04 -5.61
N ALA A 717 -14.45 -9.02 -4.33
CA ALA A 717 -13.93 -10.19 -3.63
C ALA A 717 -14.97 -11.33 -3.54
N LEU A 718 -16.24 -11.01 -3.25
CA LEU A 718 -17.32 -12.01 -3.18
C LEU A 718 -17.69 -12.56 -4.56
N ILE A 719 -17.78 -11.71 -5.58
CA ILE A 719 -18.07 -12.10 -6.97
C ILE A 719 -16.92 -12.96 -7.53
N GLY A 720 -15.67 -12.56 -7.29
CA GLY A 720 -14.48 -13.33 -7.65
C GLY A 720 -14.47 -14.70 -6.99
N GLY A 721 -14.63 -14.76 -5.66
CA GLY A 721 -14.72 -16.02 -4.90
C GLY A 721 -15.78 -16.99 -5.44
N HIS A 722 -17.01 -16.52 -5.68
CA HIS A 722 -18.04 -17.36 -6.29
C HIS A 722 -17.66 -17.84 -7.70
N THR A 723 -16.96 -17.03 -8.50
CA THR A 723 -16.50 -17.41 -9.85
C THR A 723 -15.35 -18.42 -9.81
N ASP A 724 -14.44 -18.28 -8.86
CA ASP A 724 -13.26 -19.15 -8.71
C ASP A 724 -13.65 -20.52 -8.13
N CYS A 725 -14.65 -20.56 -7.25
CA CYS A 725 -15.26 -21.79 -6.73
C CYS A 725 -16.37 -22.37 -7.64
N GLY A 726 -16.50 -21.94 -8.90
CA GLY A 726 -17.45 -22.48 -9.89
C GLY A 726 -18.94 -22.23 -9.58
N SER A 727 -19.25 -21.34 -8.65
CA SER A 727 -20.61 -20.89 -8.30
C SER A 727 -21.05 -19.71 -9.18
N ASP A 728 -20.79 -19.80 -10.48
CA ASP A 728 -20.91 -18.68 -11.46
C ASP A 728 -22.30 -18.01 -11.45
N VAL A 729 -23.37 -18.79 -11.27
CA VAL A 729 -24.75 -18.28 -11.19
C VAL A 729 -24.95 -17.34 -10.00
N MET A 730 -24.30 -17.61 -8.87
CA MET A 730 -24.32 -16.72 -7.70
C MET A 730 -23.44 -15.49 -7.92
N ALA A 731 -22.30 -15.60 -8.61
CA ALA A 731 -21.47 -14.45 -8.97
C ALA A 731 -22.26 -13.41 -9.79
N LEU A 732 -22.99 -13.86 -10.83
CA LEU A 732 -23.87 -12.99 -11.63
C LEU A 732 -25.04 -12.41 -10.82
N LYS A 733 -25.56 -13.15 -9.83
CA LYS A 733 -26.61 -12.67 -8.91
C LYS A 733 -26.12 -11.58 -7.98
N TYR A 734 -24.89 -11.70 -7.44
CA TYR A 734 -24.25 -10.65 -6.64
C TYR A 734 -23.86 -9.43 -7.48
N PHE A 735 -23.45 -9.61 -8.75
CA PHE A 735 -23.24 -8.49 -9.67
C PHE A 735 -24.53 -7.69 -9.92
N LYS A 736 -25.67 -8.35 -10.17
CA LYS A 736 -26.96 -7.66 -10.29
C LYS A 736 -27.38 -6.94 -9.00
N LYS A 737 -27.05 -7.49 -7.81
CA LYS A 737 -27.21 -6.77 -6.52
C LYS A 737 -26.31 -5.52 -6.45
N MET A 738 -25.04 -5.61 -6.87
CA MET A 738 -24.06 -4.50 -6.86
C MET A 738 -24.53 -3.32 -7.73
N GLN A 739 -24.96 -3.61 -8.97
CA GLN A 739 -25.54 -2.63 -9.88
C GLN A 739 -26.82 -2.00 -9.30
N ALA A 740 -27.72 -2.80 -8.73
CA ALA A 740 -28.95 -2.32 -8.08
C ALA A 740 -28.68 -1.47 -6.82
N GLY A 741 -27.51 -1.64 -6.19
CA GLY A 741 -27.01 -0.78 -5.10
C GLY A 741 -26.38 0.53 -5.57
N GLY A 742 -26.31 0.80 -6.88
CA GLY A 742 -25.70 2.01 -7.44
C GLY A 742 -24.17 2.04 -7.39
N ILE A 743 -23.52 0.88 -7.21
CA ILE A 743 -22.06 0.78 -7.10
C ILE A 743 -21.49 0.37 -8.45
N PHE A 744 -20.64 1.24 -9.03
CA PHE A 744 -20.02 1.01 -10.33
C PHE A 744 -19.00 -0.16 -10.27
N PRO A 745 -19.01 -1.09 -11.23
CA PRO A 745 -18.00 -2.13 -11.36
C PRO A 745 -16.61 -1.56 -11.71
N ASN A 746 -15.55 -2.34 -11.47
CA ASN A 746 -14.22 -2.07 -12.02
C ASN A 746 -13.79 -3.16 -13.02
N ALA A 747 -12.63 -2.99 -13.64
CA ALA A 747 -12.04 -3.96 -14.58
C ALA A 747 -12.03 -5.41 -14.05
N PHE A 748 -11.66 -5.62 -12.77
CA PHE A 748 -11.65 -6.95 -12.16
C PHE A 748 -13.07 -7.50 -11.93
N THR A 749 -14.03 -6.66 -11.51
CA THR A 749 -15.45 -7.05 -11.43
C THR A 749 -15.97 -7.52 -12.80
N TYR A 750 -15.61 -6.80 -13.86
CA TYR A 750 -15.94 -7.18 -15.24
C TYR A 750 -15.23 -8.48 -15.67
N ALA A 751 -13.95 -8.65 -15.36
CA ALA A 751 -13.21 -9.88 -15.66
C ALA A 751 -13.82 -11.13 -14.99
N CYS A 752 -14.20 -11.03 -13.70
CA CYS A 752 -14.89 -12.12 -12.99
C CYS A 752 -16.26 -12.44 -13.58
N THR A 753 -17.08 -11.42 -13.87
CA THR A 753 -18.44 -11.64 -14.41
C THR A 753 -18.43 -12.15 -15.84
N LEU A 754 -17.47 -11.74 -16.66
CA LEU A 754 -17.21 -12.33 -17.98
C LEU A 754 -16.72 -13.78 -17.88
N LYS A 755 -15.83 -14.09 -16.91
CA LYS A 755 -15.42 -15.48 -16.61
C LYS A 755 -16.63 -16.33 -16.24
N ALA A 756 -17.54 -15.83 -15.40
CA ALA A 756 -18.78 -16.50 -15.02
C ALA A 756 -19.73 -16.71 -16.21
N CYS A 757 -19.97 -15.67 -17.03
CA CYS A 757 -20.75 -15.77 -18.26
C CYS A 757 -20.16 -16.83 -19.22
N GLY A 758 -18.85 -16.85 -19.40
CA GLY A 758 -18.18 -17.87 -20.23
C GLY A 758 -18.27 -19.28 -19.64
N SER A 759 -18.21 -19.44 -18.31
CA SER A 759 -18.34 -20.74 -17.64
C SER A 759 -19.76 -21.31 -17.69
N ILE A 760 -20.80 -20.47 -17.66
CA ILE A 760 -22.20 -20.89 -17.88
C ILE A 760 -22.52 -21.02 -19.39
N GLY A 761 -21.87 -20.23 -20.24
CA GLY A 761 -22.12 -20.16 -21.69
C GLY A 761 -23.14 -19.07 -22.09
N THR A 762 -23.41 -18.09 -21.23
CA THR A 762 -24.46 -17.06 -21.40
C THR A 762 -24.01 -15.92 -22.33
N VAL A 763 -24.06 -16.17 -23.64
CA VAL A 763 -23.53 -15.23 -24.64
C VAL A 763 -24.27 -13.89 -24.64
N ASP A 764 -25.57 -13.87 -24.38
CA ASP A 764 -26.35 -12.63 -24.48
C ASP A 764 -26.16 -11.73 -23.25
N LYS A 765 -26.02 -12.32 -22.05
CA LYS A 765 -25.49 -11.59 -20.88
C LYS A 765 -24.05 -11.12 -21.11
N GLY A 766 -23.22 -11.92 -21.79
CA GLY A 766 -21.88 -11.52 -22.19
C GLY A 766 -21.86 -10.29 -23.09
N ARG A 767 -22.83 -10.17 -24.01
CA ARG A 767 -23.05 -8.99 -24.87
C ARG A 767 -23.58 -7.79 -24.08
N GLU A 768 -24.51 -7.99 -23.15
CA GLU A 768 -24.97 -6.94 -22.22
C GLU A 768 -23.79 -6.35 -21.42
N LEU A 769 -22.95 -7.21 -20.83
CA LEU A 769 -21.73 -6.79 -20.12
C LEU A 769 -20.75 -6.06 -21.04
N HIS A 770 -20.56 -6.51 -22.27
CA HIS A 770 -19.68 -5.86 -23.24
C HIS A 770 -20.15 -4.43 -23.58
N VAL A 771 -21.46 -4.19 -23.69
CA VAL A 771 -22.01 -2.84 -23.87
C VAL A 771 -21.77 -1.96 -22.65
N HIS A 772 -21.89 -2.51 -21.43
CA HIS A 772 -21.54 -1.78 -20.20
C HIS A 772 -20.05 -1.43 -20.11
N ILE A 773 -19.16 -2.37 -20.47
CA ILE A 773 -17.70 -2.16 -20.51
C ILE A 773 -17.32 -0.99 -21.44
N VAL A 774 -17.94 -0.92 -22.62
CA VAL A 774 -17.72 0.17 -23.59
C VAL A 774 -18.34 1.49 -23.13
N TRP A 775 -19.45 1.46 -22.38
CA TRP A 775 -20.05 2.65 -21.79
C TRP A 775 -19.21 3.24 -20.65
N ASP A 776 -18.64 2.38 -19.80
CA ASP A 776 -17.83 2.75 -18.64
C ASP A 776 -16.36 3.06 -18.99
N GLY A 777 -15.94 2.86 -20.26
CA GLY A 777 -14.59 3.18 -20.76
C GLY A 777 -13.51 2.14 -20.44
N PHE A 778 -13.90 0.89 -20.15
CA PHE A 778 -12.99 -0.22 -19.87
C PHE A 778 -12.60 -1.02 -21.12
N GLU A 779 -12.93 -0.57 -22.34
CA GLU A 779 -12.68 -1.33 -23.58
C GLU A 779 -11.20 -1.49 -23.95
N ARG A 780 -10.31 -0.75 -23.27
CA ARG A 780 -8.85 -0.75 -23.47
C ARG A 780 -8.08 -1.49 -22.38
N ASP A 781 -8.74 -1.88 -21.29
CA ASP A 781 -8.10 -2.66 -20.22
C ASP A 781 -7.80 -4.08 -20.74
N SER A 782 -6.53 -4.51 -20.70
CA SER A 782 -6.17 -5.80 -21.29
C SER A 782 -6.70 -6.99 -20.51
N SER A 783 -6.96 -6.86 -19.20
CA SER A 783 -7.59 -7.90 -18.39
C SER A 783 -9.06 -8.09 -18.79
N VAL A 784 -9.77 -6.98 -19.06
CA VAL A 784 -11.15 -7.01 -19.56
C VAL A 784 -11.21 -7.52 -21.00
N ALA A 785 -10.31 -7.08 -21.89
CA ALA A 785 -10.24 -7.56 -23.26
C ALA A 785 -9.93 -9.06 -23.34
N SER A 786 -8.97 -9.55 -22.53
CA SER A 786 -8.64 -10.97 -22.40
C SER A 786 -9.81 -11.79 -21.84
N ALA A 787 -10.53 -11.25 -20.85
CA ALA A 787 -11.75 -11.86 -20.32
C ALA A 787 -12.90 -11.89 -21.35
N LEU A 788 -13.08 -10.85 -22.18
CA LEU A 788 -14.05 -10.80 -23.26
C LEU A 788 -13.77 -11.86 -24.33
N ILE A 789 -12.51 -11.96 -24.80
CA ILE A 789 -12.07 -12.98 -25.77
C ILE A 789 -12.38 -14.39 -25.24
N ASN A 790 -11.99 -14.68 -24.00
CA ASN A 790 -12.21 -15.97 -23.33
C ASN A 790 -13.70 -16.26 -23.12
N MET A 791 -14.51 -15.25 -22.77
CA MET A 791 -15.97 -15.37 -22.62
C MET A 791 -16.63 -15.74 -23.96
N TYR A 792 -16.42 -14.95 -25.02
CA TYR A 792 -16.98 -15.23 -26.33
C TYR A 792 -16.52 -16.58 -26.89
N ALA A 793 -15.25 -16.95 -26.70
CA ALA A 793 -14.71 -18.24 -27.12
C ALA A 793 -15.36 -19.43 -26.40
N LYS A 794 -15.54 -19.36 -25.06
CA LYS A 794 -16.28 -20.38 -24.28
C LYS A 794 -17.76 -20.46 -24.63
N CYS A 795 -18.35 -19.37 -25.12
CA CYS A 795 -19.72 -19.30 -25.65
C CYS A 795 -19.84 -19.77 -27.12
N GLY A 796 -18.77 -20.29 -27.73
CA GLY A 796 -18.72 -20.72 -29.13
C GLY A 796 -18.83 -19.59 -30.15
N SER A 797 -18.66 -18.34 -29.74
CA SER A 797 -18.79 -17.13 -30.57
C SER A 797 -17.39 -16.62 -30.97
N LEU A 798 -16.69 -17.44 -31.75
CA LEU A 798 -15.29 -17.19 -32.15
C LEU A 798 -15.14 -15.95 -33.05
N ILE A 799 -16.21 -15.52 -33.74
CA ILE A 799 -16.22 -14.31 -34.56
C ILE A 799 -16.12 -13.09 -33.65
N GLU A 800 -17.01 -12.95 -32.67
CA GLU A 800 -16.95 -11.84 -31.70
C GLU A 800 -15.66 -11.86 -30.86
N ALA A 801 -15.08 -13.03 -30.59
CA ALA A 801 -13.76 -13.13 -29.97
C ALA A 801 -12.64 -12.55 -30.87
N CYS A 802 -12.69 -12.81 -32.19
CA CYS A 802 -11.80 -12.18 -33.17
C CYS A 802 -12.03 -10.66 -33.25
N ASP A 803 -13.29 -10.21 -33.23
CA ASP A 803 -13.63 -8.79 -33.33
C ASP A 803 -13.15 -8.01 -32.09
N VAL A 804 -13.27 -8.56 -30.88
CA VAL A 804 -12.64 -7.96 -29.69
C VAL A 804 -11.12 -7.92 -29.86
N PHE A 805 -10.48 -9.03 -30.24
CA PHE A 805 -9.03 -9.10 -30.41
C PHE A 805 -8.49 -8.11 -31.47
N ASN A 806 -9.23 -7.89 -32.56
CA ASN A 806 -8.86 -6.94 -33.62
C ASN A 806 -9.01 -5.46 -33.20
N ASN A 807 -9.72 -5.16 -32.11
CA ASN A 807 -9.91 -3.80 -31.59
C ASN A 807 -9.02 -3.47 -30.38
N VAL A 808 -8.20 -4.41 -29.89
CA VAL A 808 -7.29 -4.17 -28.76
C VAL A 808 -6.19 -3.18 -29.17
N SER A 809 -6.11 -2.05 -28.46
CA SER A 809 -5.18 -0.95 -28.79
C SER A 809 -3.69 -1.26 -28.49
N VAL A 810 -3.41 -2.19 -27.57
CA VAL A 810 -2.06 -2.67 -27.22
C VAL A 810 -2.10 -4.19 -27.06
N TYR A 811 -1.42 -4.90 -27.96
CA TYR A 811 -1.35 -6.37 -27.91
C TYR A 811 -0.40 -6.87 -26.81
N ASP A 812 -0.93 -7.10 -25.62
CA ASP A 812 -0.22 -7.75 -24.53
C ASP A 812 -0.15 -9.28 -24.69
N VAL A 813 0.65 -9.93 -23.85
CA VAL A 813 0.81 -11.39 -23.86
C VAL A 813 -0.50 -12.10 -23.45
N SER A 814 -1.36 -11.47 -22.65
CA SER A 814 -2.61 -12.06 -22.19
C SER A 814 -3.65 -12.17 -23.30
N ALA A 815 -3.81 -11.14 -24.14
CA ALA A 815 -4.72 -11.16 -25.29
C ALA A 815 -4.28 -12.19 -26.34
N TRP A 816 -2.98 -12.27 -26.65
CA TRP A 816 -2.43 -13.32 -27.52
C TRP A 816 -2.72 -14.73 -26.97
N SER A 817 -2.48 -14.94 -25.67
CA SER A 817 -2.74 -16.23 -25.00
C SER A 817 -4.23 -16.60 -24.97
N ALA A 818 -5.11 -15.64 -24.68
CA ALA A 818 -6.56 -15.83 -24.73
C ALA A 818 -7.04 -16.21 -26.13
N MET A 819 -6.50 -15.57 -27.18
CA MET A 819 -6.88 -15.89 -28.56
C MET A 819 -6.31 -17.24 -29.03
N MET A 820 -5.10 -17.61 -28.62
CA MET A 820 -4.56 -18.97 -28.85
C MET A 820 -5.41 -20.04 -28.15
N LYS A 821 -5.84 -19.79 -26.92
CA LYS A 821 -6.75 -20.68 -26.17
C LYS A 821 -8.14 -20.77 -26.81
N ALA A 822 -8.66 -19.65 -27.34
CA ALA A 822 -9.92 -19.61 -28.08
C ALA A 822 -9.89 -20.53 -29.32
N TYR A 823 -8.82 -20.44 -30.12
CA TYR A 823 -8.61 -21.35 -31.25
C TYR A 823 -8.43 -22.81 -30.80
N ALA A 824 -7.69 -23.08 -29.72
CA ALA A 824 -7.50 -24.43 -29.19
C ALA A 824 -8.82 -25.10 -28.78
N MET A 825 -9.66 -24.40 -28.01
CA MET A 825 -10.96 -24.93 -27.54
C MET A 825 -11.96 -25.17 -28.67
N ASN A 826 -11.85 -24.43 -29.77
CA ASN A 826 -12.70 -24.57 -30.96
C ASN A 826 -12.08 -25.49 -32.04
N HIS A 827 -11.08 -26.32 -31.68
CA HIS A 827 -10.37 -27.26 -32.57
C HIS A 827 -9.60 -26.64 -33.75
N GLU A 828 -9.40 -25.32 -33.77
CA GLU A 828 -8.67 -24.60 -34.82
C GLU A 828 -7.17 -24.46 -34.52
N GLY A 829 -6.51 -25.55 -34.06
CA GLY A 829 -5.12 -25.52 -33.58
C GLY A 829 -4.10 -24.92 -34.57
N SER A 830 -4.29 -25.12 -35.89
CA SER A 830 -3.46 -24.49 -36.91
C SER A 830 -3.55 -22.95 -36.93
N LYS A 831 -4.69 -22.37 -36.55
CA LYS A 831 -4.82 -20.91 -36.37
C LYS A 831 -4.16 -20.44 -35.08
N ALA A 832 -4.20 -21.21 -34.00
CA ALA A 832 -3.42 -20.90 -32.79
C ALA A 832 -1.92 -20.85 -33.09
N VAL A 833 -1.41 -21.79 -33.90
CA VAL A 833 0.00 -21.80 -34.38
C VAL A 833 0.32 -20.58 -35.26
N GLN A 834 -0.64 -20.09 -36.07
CA GLN A 834 -0.48 -18.83 -36.82
C GLN A 834 -0.50 -17.61 -35.91
N CYS A 835 -1.37 -17.61 -34.88
CA CYS A 835 -1.49 -16.60 -33.85
C CYS A 835 -0.15 -16.42 -33.09
N PHE A 836 0.45 -17.52 -32.64
CA PHE A 836 1.79 -17.54 -32.03
C PHE A 836 2.86 -16.95 -32.97
N LYS A 837 2.86 -17.34 -34.26
CA LYS A 837 3.82 -16.82 -35.24
C LYS A 837 3.65 -15.32 -35.50
N HIS A 838 2.43 -14.78 -35.38
CA HIS A 838 2.19 -13.34 -35.47
C HIS A 838 2.63 -12.59 -34.20
N MET A 839 2.36 -13.14 -33.02
CA MET A 839 2.87 -12.63 -31.74
C MET A 839 4.39 -12.42 -31.78
N GLN A 840 5.13 -13.43 -32.28
CA GLN A 840 6.59 -13.33 -32.47
C GLN A 840 6.99 -12.23 -33.46
N GLN A 841 6.22 -12.00 -34.53
CA GLN A 841 6.49 -10.96 -35.54
C GLN A 841 6.30 -9.53 -34.99
N GLN A 842 5.39 -9.35 -34.02
CA GLN A 842 5.19 -8.08 -33.31
C GLN A 842 6.24 -7.83 -32.21
N GLY A 843 7.18 -8.75 -31.98
CA GLY A 843 8.20 -8.65 -30.94
C GLY A 843 7.72 -8.97 -29.52
N CYS A 844 6.45 -9.34 -29.35
CA CYS A 844 5.89 -9.81 -28.09
C CYS A 844 6.59 -11.11 -27.66
N LYS A 845 7.24 -11.12 -26.49
CA LYS A 845 7.90 -12.32 -25.96
C LYS A 845 6.87 -13.32 -25.41
N PRO A 846 6.85 -14.58 -25.86
CA PRO A 846 6.09 -15.65 -25.22
C PRO A 846 6.46 -15.87 -23.76
N ASP A 847 5.47 -16.20 -22.95
CA ASP A 847 5.60 -16.56 -21.55
C ASP A 847 5.21 -18.03 -21.29
N VAL A 848 5.13 -18.41 -20.02
CA VAL A 848 4.68 -19.74 -19.58
C VAL A 848 3.25 -20.06 -20.06
N VAL A 849 2.31 -19.11 -19.94
CA VAL A 849 0.89 -19.32 -20.29
C VAL A 849 0.71 -19.44 -21.81
N THR A 850 1.46 -18.65 -22.59
CA THR A 850 1.54 -18.75 -24.05
C THR A 850 1.86 -20.17 -24.49
N PHE A 851 2.90 -20.79 -23.90
CA PHE A 851 3.31 -22.15 -24.23
C PHE A 851 2.29 -23.20 -23.78
N THR A 852 1.66 -23.07 -22.60
CA THR A 852 0.54 -23.95 -22.20
C THR A 852 -0.56 -23.92 -23.27
N CYS A 853 -1.01 -22.74 -23.68
CA CYS A 853 -2.07 -22.58 -24.69
C CYS A 853 -1.68 -23.17 -26.06
N LEU A 854 -0.41 -23.03 -26.45
CA LEU A 854 0.13 -23.60 -27.69
C LEU A 854 0.19 -25.12 -27.65
N PHE A 855 0.58 -25.73 -26.53
CA PHE A 855 0.57 -27.20 -26.36
C PHE A 855 -0.86 -27.76 -26.33
N THR A 856 -1.81 -27.07 -25.68
CA THR A 856 -3.24 -27.43 -25.75
C THR A 856 -3.75 -27.38 -27.19
N ALA A 857 -3.40 -26.34 -27.95
CA ALA A 857 -3.75 -26.22 -29.36
C ALA A 857 -3.17 -27.35 -30.23
N CYS A 858 -1.91 -27.74 -29.97
CA CYS A 858 -1.30 -28.88 -30.64
C CYS A 858 -2.02 -30.19 -30.29
N SER A 859 -2.40 -30.39 -29.02
CA SER A 859 -3.09 -31.61 -28.56
C SER A 859 -4.47 -31.76 -29.20
N HIS A 860 -5.27 -30.69 -29.20
CA HIS A 860 -6.61 -30.70 -29.78
C HIS A 860 -6.65 -30.78 -31.31
N ALA A 861 -5.49 -30.64 -31.99
CA ALA A 861 -5.32 -30.78 -33.43
C ALA A 861 -4.37 -31.94 -33.85
N GLY A 862 -3.87 -32.75 -32.91
CA GLY A 862 -2.97 -33.89 -33.19
C GLY A 862 -1.57 -33.52 -33.69
N LEU A 863 -1.10 -32.28 -33.46
CA LEU A 863 0.13 -31.72 -34.02
C LEU A 863 1.38 -32.12 -33.22
N ALA A 864 1.54 -33.42 -32.95
CA ALA A 864 2.56 -33.98 -32.03
C ALA A 864 4.00 -33.50 -32.33
N LYS A 865 4.40 -33.45 -33.60
CA LYS A 865 5.75 -33.01 -34.02
C LYS A 865 5.99 -31.54 -33.69
N GLU A 866 5.02 -30.68 -34.03
CA GLU A 866 5.13 -29.23 -33.81
C GLU A 866 5.17 -28.91 -32.31
N GLY A 867 4.37 -29.61 -31.49
CA GLY A 867 4.42 -29.49 -30.03
C GLY A 867 5.80 -29.79 -29.44
N PHE A 868 6.50 -30.83 -29.93
CA PHE A 868 7.89 -31.11 -29.51
C PHE A 868 8.88 -30.02 -29.96
N GLU A 869 8.73 -29.47 -31.16
CA GLU A 869 9.56 -28.36 -31.64
C GLU A 869 9.35 -27.11 -30.77
N TYR A 870 8.12 -26.80 -30.37
CA TYR A 870 7.81 -25.70 -29.46
C TYR A 870 8.27 -25.97 -28.01
N PHE A 871 8.19 -27.20 -27.51
CA PHE A 871 8.70 -27.56 -26.18
C PHE A 871 10.23 -27.43 -26.10
N LYS A 872 10.93 -27.74 -27.20
CA LYS A 872 12.36 -27.48 -27.35
C LYS A 872 12.65 -25.97 -27.41
N LEU A 873 11.92 -25.21 -28.23
CA LEU A 873 12.06 -23.76 -28.37
C LEU A 873 11.88 -23.01 -27.04
N MET A 874 10.87 -23.39 -26.26
CA MET A 874 10.60 -22.85 -24.92
C MET A 874 11.82 -22.95 -24.00
N ARG A 875 12.45 -24.13 -23.95
CA ARG A 875 13.58 -24.43 -23.07
C ARG A 875 14.91 -23.86 -23.57
N GLU A 876 15.21 -24.02 -24.85
CA GLU A 876 16.54 -23.72 -25.40
C GLU A 876 16.71 -22.26 -25.87
N TYR A 877 15.63 -21.62 -26.36
CA TYR A 877 15.71 -20.26 -26.90
C TYR A 877 15.15 -19.21 -25.93
N TYR A 878 14.01 -19.48 -25.30
CA TYR A 878 13.41 -18.56 -24.32
C TYR A 878 13.89 -18.79 -22.88
N GLY A 879 14.58 -19.90 -22.60
CA GLY A 879 15.09 -20.22 -21.27
C GLY A 879 14.01 -20.51 -20.22
N LEU A 880 12.76 -20.74 -20.64
CA LEU A 880 11.62 -20.94 -19.74
C LEU A 880 11.65 -22.37 -19.15
N ALA A 881 11.58 -22.45 -17.82
CA ALA A 881 11.47 -23.71 -17.10
C ALA A 881 10.08 -24.34 -17.33
N PRO A 882 9.98 -25.62 -17.74
CA PRO A 882 8.68 -26.26 -17.94
C PRO A 882 7.92 -26.46 -16.64
N THR A 883 6.62 -26.13 -16.65
CA THR A 883 5.72 -26.31 -15.49
C THR A 883 5.00 -27.67 -15.51
N ARG A 884 4.32 -28.02 -14.42
CA ARG A 884 3.40 -29.17 -14.33
C ARG A 884 2.38 -29.18 -15.48
N GLU A 885 1.85 -28.02 -15.85
CA GLU A 885 0.91 -27.87 -16.97
C GLU A 885 1.55 -28.20 -18.32
N HIS A 886 2.79 -27.77 -18.57
CA HIS A 886 3.50 -28.08 -19.82
C HIS A 886 3.74 -29.59 -19.96
N TYR A 887 4.14 -30.27 -18.88
CA TYR A 887 4.28 -31.72 -18.89
C TYR A 887 2.93 -32.42 -19.12
N SER A 888 1.84 -31.96 -18.47
CA SER A 888 0.49 -32.47 -18.69
C SER A 888 0.04 -32.31 -20.15
N CYS A 889 0.21 -31.13 -20.75
CA CYS A 889 -0.16 -30.89 -22.15
C CYS A 889 0.68 -31.72 -23.14
N MET A 890 1.96 -31.96 -22.86
CA MET A 890 2.82 -32.81 -23.69
C MET A 890 2.48 -34.31 -23.57
N VAL A 891 2.08 -34.77 -22.38
CA VAL A 891 1.57 -36.14 -22.19
C VAL A 891 0.23 -36.32 -22.90
N ASP A 892 -0.71 -35.39 -22.75
CA ASP A 892 -2.02 -35.39 -23.44
C ASP A 892 -1.85 -35.36 -24.97
N LEU A 893 -0.93 -34.52 -25.50
CA LEU A 893 -0.55 -34.47 -26.91
C LEU A 893 -0.05 -35.83 -27.44
N LEU A 894 0.90 -36.45 -26.73
CA LEU A 894 1.45 -37.77 -27.08
C LEU A 894 0.36 -38.85 -27.01
N ALA A 895 -0.37 -38.88 -25.92
CA ALA A 895 -1.34 -39.92 -25.63
C ALA A 895 -2.54 -39.88 -26.59
N ARG A 896 -3.02 -38.69 -27.00
CA ARG A 896 -4.01 -38.53 -28.08
C ARG A 896 -3.47 -38.87 -29.47
N SER A 897 -2.16 -38.78 -29.69
CA SER A 897 -1.53 -39.21 -30.96
C SER A 897 -1.40 -40.74 -31.09
N GLY A 898 -1.77 -41.49 -30.05
CA GLY A 898 -1.68 -42.95 -29.99
C GLY A 898 -0.32 -43.50 -29.57
N ASP A 899 0.71 -42.67 -29.44
CA ASP A 899 2.04 -43.09 -28.94
C ASP A 899 2.08 -43.09 -27.40
N LEU A 900 1.32 -44.03 -26.83
CA LEU A 900 1.24 -44.25 -25.39
C LEU A 900 2.59 -44.65 -24.77
N PHE A 901 3.47 -45.29 -25.54
CA PHE A 901 4.82 -45.66 -25.08
C PHE A 901 5.72 -44.42 -24.96
N ALA A 902 5.70 -43.52 -25.94
CA ALA A 902 6.40 -42.24 -25.82
C ALA A 902 5.80 -41.36 -24.71
N ALA A 903 4.47 -41.40 -24.48
CA ALA A 903 3.82 -40.71 -23.37
C ALA A 903 4.31 -41.20 -21.99
N GLU A 904 4.41 -42.52 -21.80
CA GLU A 904 4.97 -43.13 -20.59
C GLU A 904 6.46 -42.82 -20.44
N GLN A 905 7.26 -43.00 -21.49
CA GLN A 905 8.70 -42.72 -21.44
C GLN A 905 8.99 -41.24 -21.14
N PHE A 906 8.18 -40.31 -21.68
CA PHE A 906 8.30 -38.88 -21.40
C PHE A 906 8.00 -38.56 -19.93
N LEU A 907 7.01 -39.25 -19.34
CA LEU A 907 6.70 -39.18 -17.92
C LEU A 907 7.88 -39.66 -17.05
N GLU A 908 8.40 -40.86 -17.32
CA GLU A 908 9.53 -41.43 -16.57
C GLU A 908 10.83 -40.61 -16.70
N THR A 909 11.04 -39.95 -17.84
CA THR A 909 12.32 -39.28 -18.16
C THR A 909 12.37 -37.80 -17.74
N PHE A 910 11.23 -37.08 -17.79
CA PHE A 910 11.24 -35.61 -17.69
C PHE A 910 10.28 -35.00 -16.66
N ALA A 911 9.20 -35.69 -16.28
CA ALA A 911 8.12 -35.07 -15.51
C ALA A 911 8.14 -35.49 -14.02
N PRO A 912 8.00 -34.55 -13.07
CA PRO A 912 7.62 -34.91 -11.71
C PRO A 912 6.19 -35.45 -11.75
N ALA A 913 6.05 -36.77 -11.59
CA ALA A 913 4.80 -37.52 -11.85
C ALA A 913 3.57 -36.89 -11.18
N SER A 914 2.76 -36.17 -11.95
CA SER A 914 1.59 -35.42 -11.48
C SER A 914 0.31 -36.26 -11.59
N GLU A 915 -0.75 -35.81 -10.94
CA GLU A 915 -2.06 -36.45 -11.03
C GLU A 915 -2.64 -36.28 -12.44
N ASP A 916 -2.67 -35.05 -12.96
CA ASP A 916 -3.18 -34.70 -14.30
C ASP A 916 -2.43 -35.45 -15.43
N THR A 917 -1.12 -35.67 -15.29
CA THR A 917 -0.36 -36.48 -16.26
C THR A 917 -0.79 -37.95 -16.27
N TRP A 918 -1.05 -38.55 -15.11
CA TRP A 918 -1.55 -39.93 -15.04
C TRP A 918 -3.02 -40.02 -15.47
N ALA A 919 -3.83 -39.00 -15.17
CA ALA A 919 -5.23 -38.90 -15.58
C ALA A 919 -5.37 -38.79 -17.11
N ALA A 920 -4.55 -37.96 -17.75
CA ALA A 920 -4.48 -37.85 -19.21
C ALA A 920 -4.08 -39.19 -19.86
N LEU A 921 -3.04 -39.84 -19.34
CA LEU A 921 -2.59 -41.13 -19.86
C LEU A 921 -3.64 -42.24 -19.65
N LEU A 922 -4.28 -42.31 -18.48
CA LEU A 922 -5.40 -43.23 -18.20
C LEU A 922 -6.58 -42.99 -19.18
N SER A 923 -6.92 -41.73 -19.45
CA SER A 923 -7.97 -41.38 -20.42
C SER A 923 -7.61 -41.83 -21.85
N ALA A 924 -6.34 -41.81 -22.23
CA ALA A 924 -5.89 -42.30 -23.53
C ALA A 924 -5.81 -43.84 -23.59
N CYS A 925 -5.41 -44.51 -22.50
CA CYS A 925 -5.51 -45.97 -22.39
C CYS A 925 -6.94 -46.48 -22.62
N LYS A 926 -7.96 -45.74 -22.15
CA LYS A 926 -9.37 -45.99 -22.48
C LYS A 926 -9.72 -45.79 -23.95
N THR A 927 -9.08 -44.83 -24.61
CA THR A 927 -9.34 -44.50 -26.03
C THR A 927 -8.68 -45.53 -26.97
N HIS A 928 -7.50 -46.05 -26.61
CA HIS A 928 -6.74 -47.00 -27.42
C HIS A 928 -6.86 -48.47 -26.98
N GLY A 929 -7.41 -48.75 -25.80
CA GLY A 929 -7.68 -50.12 -25.30
C GLY A 929 -6.59 -50.74 -24.43
N GLU A 930 -5.54 -50.00 -24.05
CA GLU A 930 -4.37 -50.51 -23.33
C GLU A 930 -4.62 -50.72 -21.83
N ALA A 931 -5.12 -51.91 -21.48
CA ALA A 931 -5.54 -52.24 -20.13
C ALA A 931 -4.40 -52.30 -19.10
N ASP A 932 -3.21 -52.81 -19.47
CA ASP A 932 -2.09 -52.98 -18.55
C ASP A 932 -1.39 -51.66 -18.20
N LEU A 933 -1.23 -50.75 -19.18
CA LEU A 933 -0.78 -49.38 -18.91
C LEU A 933 -1.85 -48.60 -18.13
N GLY A 934 -3.13 -48.79 -18.47
CA GLY A 934 -4.26 -48.22 -17.73
C GLY A 934 -4.23 -48.61 -16.25
N PHE A 935 -4.03 -49.88 -15.93
CA PHE A 935 -3.98 -50.33 -14.53
C PHE A 935 -2.81 -49.72 -13.75
N ARG A 936 -1.63 -49.56 -14.37
CA ARG A 936 -0.48 -48.87 -13.74
C ARG A 936 -0.78 -47.40 -13.46
N CYS A 937 -1.39 -46.68 -14.41
CA CYS A 937 -1.83 -45.30 -14.21
C CYS A 937 -2.86 -45.18 -13.06
N PHE A 938 -3.84 -46.09 -13.03
CA PHE A 938 -4.86 -46.18 -11.99
C PHE A 938 -4.24 -46.41 -10.59
N GLN A 939 -3.23 -47.27 -10.47
CA GLN A 939 -2.52 -47.48 -9.21
C GLN A 939 -1.79 -46.22 -8.71
N GLN A 940 -1.21 -45.43 -9.61
CA GLN A 940 -0.53 -44.17 -9.24
C GLN A 940 -1.51 -43.06 -8.83
N LEU A 941 -2.72 -43.03 -9.40
CA LEU A 941 -3.78 -42.10 -9.05
C LEU A 941 -4.39 -42.44 -7.68
N VAL A 942 -4.81 -43.69 -7.48
CA VAL A 942 -5.45 -44.17 -6.24
C VAL A 942 -4.49 -44.16 -5.03
N GLN A 943 -3.17 -44.17 -5.25
CA GLN A 943 -2.19 -43.94 -4.18
C GLN A 943 -2.11 -42.47 -3.70
N LYS A 944 -2.67 -41.52 -4.46
CA LYS A 944 -2.72 -40.09 -4.11
C LYS A 944 -4.10 -39.66 -3.64
N ASP A 945 -5.14 -40.03 -4.39
CA ASP A 945 -6.55 -39.80 -4.06
C ASP A 945 -7.33 -41.13 -4.18
N PRO A 946 -7.63 -41.80 -3.05
CA PRO A 946 -8.48 -42.98 -3.02
C PRO A 946 -9.98 -42.68 -3.14
N GLU A 947 -10.41 -41.43 -2.96
CA GLU A 947 -11.82 -41.04 -2.82
C GLU A 947 -12.44 -40.57 -4.15
N ASP A 948 -11.67 -40.06 -5.11
CA ASP A 948 -12.23 -39.70 -6.43
C ASP A 948 -12.64 -40.93 -7.26
N ALA A 949 -13.96 -41.13 -7.32
CA ALA A 949 -14.62 -42.16 -8.12
C ALA A 949 -14.29 -42.14 -9.62
N ALA A 950 -13.76 -41.04 -10.17
CA ALA A 950 -13.41 -40.90 -11.58
C ALA A 950 -12.41 -41.98 -12.02
N TRP A 951 -11.36 -42.23 -11.23
CA TRP A 951 -10.31 -43.21 -11.57
C TRP A 951 -10.87 -44.63 -11.62
N TYR A 952 -11.72 -44.98 -10.65
CA TYR A 952 -12.39 -46.28 -10.60
C TYR A 952 -13.37 -46.47 -11.76
N VAL A 953 -14.19 -45.47 -12.09
CA VAL A 953 -15.12 -45.53 -13.23
C VAL A 953 -14.34 -45.67 -14.54
N LEU A 954 -13.27 -44.89 -14.73
CA LEU A 954 -12.50 -44.90 -15.98
C LEU A 954 -11.68 -46.20 -16.14
N MET A 955 -11.19 -46.80 -15.05
CA MET A 955 -10.57 -48.13 -15.09
C MET A 955 -11.59 -49.27 -15.30
N THR A 956 -12.83 -49.09 -14.83
CA THR A 956 -13.95 -50.01 -15.14
C THR A 956 -14.34 -49.94 -16.62
N ASP A 957 -14.35 -48.73 -17.21
CA ASP A 957 -14.53 -48.51 -18.65
C ASP A 957 -13.39 -49.15 -19.48
N ILE A 958 -12.14 -49.09 -19.01
CA ILE A 958 -10.99 -49.76 -19.66
C ILE A 958 -11.17 -51.27 -19.66
N TYR A 959 -11.46 -51.88 -18.49
CA TYR A 959 -11.62 -53.33 -18.41
C TYR A 959 -12.83 -53.85 -19.18
N THR A 960 -13.94 -53.11 -19.22
CA THR A 960 -15.09 -53.48 -20.08
C THR A 960 -14.77 -53.37 -21.57
N GLY A 961 -14.06 -52.32 -21.99
CA GLY A 961 -13.59 -52.17 -23.37
C GLY A 961 -12.67 -53.31 -23.81
N ALA A 962 -11.79 -53.78 -22.91
CA ALA A 962 -10.94 -54.95 -23.10
C ALA A 962 -11.65 -56.31 -22.91
N GLY A 963 -12.96 -56.34 -22.64
CA GLY A 963 -13.75 -57.56 -22.43
C GLY A 963 -13.56 -58.26 -21.07
N SER A 964 -12.78 -57.68 -20.16
CA SER A 964 -12.48 -58.21 -18.82
C SER A 964 -13.57 -57.86 -17.80
N ILE A 965 -14.70 -58.59 -17.87
CA ILE A 965 -15.84 -58.40 -16.96
C ILE A 965 -15.42 -58.63 -15.49
N GLU A 966 -14.55 -59.60 -15.22
CA GLU A 966 -14.05 -59.87 -13.86
C GLU A 966 -13.18 -58.71 -13.32
N GLY A 967 -12.31 -58.13 -14.15
CA GLY A 967 -11.53 -56.95 -13.79
C GLY A 967 -12.42 -55.75 -13.48
N ALA A 968 -13.42 -55.49 -14.32
CA ALA A 968 -14.39 -54.41 -14.15
C ALA A 968 -15.19 -54.56 -12.83
N LEU A 969 -15.70 -55.75 -12.53
CA LEU A 969 -16.40 -56.03 -11.27
C LEU A 969 -15.51 -55.85 -10.03
N LYS A 970 -14.22 -56.17 -10.14
CA LYS A 970 -13.24 -56.01 -9.05
C LYS A 970 -12.96 -54.53 -8.74
N ILE A 971 -12.83 -53.67 -9.76
CA ILE A 971 -12.68 -52.22 -9.57
C ILE A 971 -13.95 -51.58 -8.99
N GLU A 972 -15.13 -51.97 -9.49
CA GLU A 972 -16.43 -51.50 -8.94
C GLU A 972 -16.66 -51.96 -7.49
N GLY A 973 -16.12 -53.12 -7.10
CA GLY A 973 -16.09 -53.59 -5.71
C GLY A 973 -15.18 -52.73 -4.81
N LEU A 974 -13.98 -52.39 -5.29
CA LEU A 974 -13.05 -51.50 -4.58
C LEU A 974 -13.65 -50.09 -4.40
N ARG A 975 -14.26 -49.52 -5.45
CA ARG A 975 -14.92 -48.20 -5.41
C ARG A 975 -15.94 -48.10 -4.28
N LYS A 976 -16.73 -49.16 -4.06
CA LYS A 976 -17.74 -49.24 -2.98
C LYS A 976 -17.13 -49.42 -1.59
N HIS A 977 -15.99 -50.12 -1.48
CA HIS A 977 -15.31 -50.31 -0.20
C HIS A 977 -14.67 -49.00 0.31
N VAL A 978 -14.24 -48.11 -0.60
CA VAL A 978 -13.66 -46.81 -0.25
C VAL A 978 -14.72 -45.69 -0.22
N GLU A 979 -16.01 -46.03 -0.39
CA GLU A 979 -17.14 -45.10 -0.46
C GLU A 979 -16.94 -43.94 -1.48
N ALA A 980 -16.18 -44.20 -2.55
CA ALA A 980 -15.85 -43.21 -3.58
C ALA A 980 -17.08 -42.82 -4.41
N PHE A 981 -17.67 -41.65 -4.10
CA PHE A 981 -18.86 -41.10 -4.74
C PHE A 981 -18.54 -40.29 -6.00
N LYS A 982 -19.40 -40.39 -7.03
CA LYS A 982 -19.23 -39.66 -8.28
C LYS A 982 -19.78 -38.24 -8.17
N LYS A 983 -18.95 -37.24 -8.51
CA LYS A 983 -19.34 -35.82 -8.66
C LYS A 983 -20.60 -35.71 -9.56
N PRO A 984 -21.64 -34.97 -9.14
CA PRO A 984 -22.89 -34.86 -9.90
C PRO A 984 -22.66 -34.14 -11.24
N ALA A 985 -23.33 -34.61 -12.29
CA ALA A 985 -23.29 -33.98 -13.59
C ALA A 985 -24.36 -32.89 -13.67
N SER A 986 -23.93 -31.66 -13.92
CA SER A 986 -24.77 -30.48 -14.16
C SER A 986 -24.58 -29.99 -15.59
N ALA A 987 -25.68 -29.64 -16.26
CA ALA A 987 -25.65 -28.90 -17.51
C ALA A 987 -26.51 -27.63 -17.42
N TRP A 988 -26.07 -26.57 -18.10
CA TRP A 988 -26.74 -25.27 -18.12
C TRP A 988 -27.15 -24.89 -19.54
N ILE A 989 -28.30 -24.23 -19.67
CA ILE A 989 -28.81 -23.65 -20.91
C ILE A 989 -29.43 -22.28 -20.63
N GLU A 990 -29.23 -21.33 -21.54
CA GLU A 990 -29.83 -19.99 -21.48
C GLU A 990 -31.04 -19.91 -22.43
N ILE A 991 -32.20 -19.49 -21.90
CA ILE A 991 -33.43 -19.24 -22.65
C ILE A 991 -34.10 -17.99 -22.06
N ASP A 992 -34.63 -17.11 -22.90
CA ASP A 992 -35.34 -15.87 -22.49
C ASP A 992 -34.61 -15.00 -21.44
N ASN A 993 -33.27 -15.02 -21.49
CA ASN A 993 -32.36 -14.35 -20.55
C ASN A 993 -32.41 -14.90 -19.10
N GLU A 994 -32.91 -16.11 -18.89
CA GLU A 994 -32.74 -16.90 -17.67
C GLU A 994 -31.78 -18.09 -17.89
N VAL A 995 -31.18 -18.59 -16.81
CA VAL A 995 -30.24 -19.72 -16.81
C VAL A 995 -30.91 -20.89 -16.11
N HIS A 996 -31.01 -22.03 -16.79
CA HIS A 996 -31.63 -23.24 -16.25
C HIS A 996 -30.56 -24.32 -16.06
N GLU A 997 -30.48 -24.87 -14.84
CA GLU A 997 -29.56 -25.96 -14.50
C GLU A 997 -30.28 -27.31 -14.44
N PHE A 998 -29.65 -28.32 -15.03
CA PHE A 998 -30.11 -29.71 -15.07
C PHE A 998 -29.10 -30.60 -14.37
N VAL A 999 -29.41 -31.01 -13.13
CA VAL A 999 -28.56 -31.89 -12.31
C VAL A 999 -29.09 -33.32 -12.35
N VAL A 1000 -28.24 -34.28 -12.68
CA VAL A 1000 -28.61 -35.72 -12.67
C VAL A 1000 -28.95 -36.16 -11.24
N GLY A 1001 -30.19 -36.59 -11.01
CA GLY A 1001 -30.70 -37.07 -9.73
C GLY A 1001 -31.69 -36.12 -9.01
N ASN A 1002 -31.78 -34.86 -9.43
CA ASN A 1002 -32.81 -33.94 -8.95
C ASN A 1002 -34.14 -34.19 -9.67
N GLU A 1003 -35.28 -33.86 -9.03
CA GLU A 1003 -36.60 -33.92 -9.67
C GLU A 1003 -36.62 -33.04 -10.95
N GLN A 1004 -37.08 -33.63 -12.05
CA GLN A 1004 -37.16 -32.98 -13.37
C GLN A 1004 -38.61 -32.77 -13.79
N ASN A 1005 -38.87 -31.70 -14.55
CA ASN A 1005 -40.20 -31.41 -15.07
C ASN A 1005 -40.67 -32.53 -16.03
N ASP A 1006 -41.86 -33.09 -15.77
CA ASP A 1006 -42.48 -34.17 -16.54
C ASP A 1006 -42.52 -33.91 -18.06
N SER A 1007 -42.69 -32.64 -18.47
CA SER A 1007 -42.72 -32.26 -19.89
C SER A 1007 -41.34 -32.44 -20.57
N VAL A 1008 -40.25 -32.17 -19.85
CA VAL A 1008 -38.88 -32.39 -20.31
C VAL A 1008 -38.61 -33.89 -20.39
N LEU A 1009 -38.97 -34.66 -19.35
CA LEU A 1009 -38.83 -36.12 -19.34
C LEU A 1009 -39.63 -36.79 -20.47
N ALA A 1010 -40.87 -36.34 -20.72
CA ALA A 1010 -41.68 -36.81 -21.85
C ALA A 1010 -41.02 -36.48 -23.21
N THR A 1011 -40.42 -35.30 -23.34
CA THR A 1011 -39.73 -34.88 -24.56
C THR A 1011 -38.45 -35.68 -24.79
N VAL A 1012 -37.64 -35.93 -23.74
CA VAL A 1012 -36.48 -36.83 -23.82
C VAL A 1012 -36.89 -38.24 -24.25
N ARG A 1013 -37.99 -38.78 -23.71
CA ARG A 1013 -38.50 -40.10 -24.11
C ARG A 1013 -38.92 -40.12 -25.59
N ASN A 1014 -39.61 -39.08 -26.08
CA ASN A 1014 -39.96 -38.94 -27.50
C ASN A 1014 -38.71 -38.83 -28.39
N LEU A 1015 -37.73 -38.04 -27.98
CA LEU A 1015 -36.46 -37.83 -28.68
C LEU A 1015 -35.67 -39.15 -28.82
N ASN A 1016 -35.60 -39.96 -27.75
CA ASN A 1016 -34.91 -41.26 -27.79
C ASN A 1016 -35.60 -42.31 -28.69
N LEU A 1017 -36.93 -42.22 -28.91
CA LEU A 1017 -37.59 -43.05 -29.92
C LEU A 1017 -37.14 -42.64 -31.34
N ARG A 1018 -37.21 -41.35 -31.65
CA ARG A 1018 -36.81 -40.80 -32.97
C ARG A 1018 -35.32 -41.00 -33.27
N LEU A 1019 -34.48 -40.97 -32.23
CA LEU A 1019 -33.06 -41.34 -32.32
C LEU A 1019 -32.87 -42.80 -32.77
N LYS A 1020 -33.64 -43.74 -32.22
CA LYS A 1020 -33.58 -45.15 -32.64
C LYS A 1020 -34.09 -45.37 -34.07
N ASP A 1021 -35.12 -44.64 -34.49
CA ASP A 1021 -35.65 -44.70 -35.86
C ASP A 1021 -34.61 -44.26 -36.92
N GLU A 1022 -33.75 -43.29 -36.57
CA GLU A 1022 -32.60 -42.84 -37.38
C GLU A 1022 -31.31 -43.67 -37.17
N GLY A 1023 -31.38 -44.76 -36.39
CA GLY A 1023 -30.29 -45.71 -36.22
C GLY A 1023 -29.28 -45.41 -35.10
N HIS A 1024 -29.57 -44.48 -34.18
CA HIS A 1024 -28.76 -44.34 -32.96
C HIS A 1024 -28.95 -45.56 -32.06
N VAL A 1025 -27.85 -46.26 -31.75
CA VAL A 1025 -27.82 -47.38 -30.81
C VAL A 1025 -27.33 -46.85 -29.45
N PRO A 1026 -28.15 -46.84 -28.39
CA PRO A 1026 -27.71 -46.42 -27.06
C PRO A 1026 -26.54 -47.28 -26.56
N ASN A 1027 -25.56 -46.66 -25.90
CA ASN A 1027 -24.32 -47.36 -25.50
C ASN A 1027 -24.50 -48.18 -24.20
N VAL A 1028 -25.40 -49.18 -24.24
CA VAL A 1028 -25.82 -49.98 -23.07
C VAL A 1028 -24.73 -50.92 -22.55
N SER A 1029 -23.81 -51.35 -23.42
CA SER A 1029 -22.81 -52.39 -23.15
C SER A 1029 -21.69 -52.00 -22.18
N LYS A 1030 -21.52 -50.70 -21.88
CA LYS A 1030 -20.52 -50.20 -20.92
C LYS A 1030 -20.99 -50.29 -19.45
N ASP A 1031 -22.28 -50.48 -19.19
CA ASP A 1031 -22.81 -50.55 -17.83
C ASP A 1031 -22.80 -51.99 -17.29
N VAL A 1032 -21.85 -52.27 -16.39
CA VAL A 1032 -21.62 -53.59 -15.75
C VAL A 1032 -22.71 -53.95 -14.73
N ARG A 1033 -23.60 -53.02 -14.36
CA ARG A 1033 -24.63 -53.29 -13.34
C ARG A 1033 -25.58 -54.41 -13.79
N PRO A 1034 -25.99 -55.34 -12.89
CA PRO A 1034 -26.94 -56.41 -13.19
C PRO A 1034 -28.39 -55.89 -13.22
N THR A 1035 -28.62 -54.90 -14.07
CA THR A 1035 -29.93 -54.31 -14.38
C THR A 1035 -30.31 -54.67 -15.81
N SER A 1036 -31.61 -54.62 -16.13
CA SER A 1036 -32.07 -54.86 -17.50
C SER A 1036 -31.60 -53.76 -18.44
N ASP A 1037 -31.34 -54.10 -19.70
CA ASP A 1037 -30.90 -53.13 -20.71
C ASP A 1037 -31.90 -51.98 -20.88
N HIS A 1038 -33.20 -52.24 -20.66
CA HIS A 1038 -34.23 -51.20 -20.61
C HIS A 1038 -34.03 -50.19 -19.46
N GLN A 1039 -33.66 -50.64 -18.26
CA GLN A 1039 -33.34 -49.74 -17.14
C GLN A 1039 -32.07 -48.92 -17.40
N LYS A 1040 -31.08 -49.51 -18.09
CA LYS A 1040 -29.86 -48.82 -18.52
C LYS A 1040 -30.15 -47.76 -19.58
N GLU A 1041 -31.01 -48.06 -20.57
CA GLU A 1041 -31.50 -47.06 -21.53
C GLU A 1041 -32.26 -45.91 -20.86
N VAL A 1042 -33.07 -46.18 -19.84
CA VAL A 1042 -33.75 -45.13 -19.06
C VAL A 1042 -32.75 -44.25 -18.31
N ALA A 1043 -31.72 -44.82 -17.67
CA ALA A 1043 -30.66 -44.04 -17.05
C ALA A 1043 -29.88 -43.16 -18.06
N LEU A 1044 -29.66 -43.67 -19.29
CA LEU A 1044 -29.08 -42.89 -20.39
C LEU A 1044 -30.00 -41.75 -20.90
N CYS A 1045 -31.29 -41.74 -20.54
CA CYS A 1045 -32.19 -40.61 -20.83
C CYS A 1045 -31.99 -39.46 -19.83
N GLU A 1046 -31.67 -39.76 -18.57
CA GLU A 1046 -31.59 -38.80 -17.46
C GLU A 1046 -30.25 -38.03 -17.41
N HIS A 1047 -29.40 -38.17 -18.43
CA HIS A 1047 -28.19 -37.38 -18.59
C HIS A 1047 -28.51 -35.88 -18.77
N ALA A 1048 -27.82 -35.02 -18.01
CA ALA A 1048 -27.99 -33.57 -17.99
C ALA A 1048 -27.98 -32.93 -19.39
N GLU A 1049 -27.09 -33.38 -20.29
CA GLU A 1049 -27.05 -32.91 -21.69
C GLU A 1049 -28.39 -33.12 -22.41
N LYS A 1050 -29.01 -34.29 -22.27
CA LYS A 1050 -30.25 -34.63 -22.96
C LYS A 1050 -31.45 -33.90 -22.37
N LEU A 1051 -31.45 -33.68 -21.05
CA LEU A 1051 -32.43 -32.84 -20.36
C LEU A 1051 -32.36 -31.39 -20.84
N ALA A 1052 -31.16 -30.80 -20.88
CA ALA A 1052 -30.93 -29.44 -21.39
C ALA A 1052 -31.29 -29.29 -22.88
N ILE A 1053 -30.92 -30.26 -23.73
CA ILE A 1053 -31.33 -30.29 -25.15
C ILE A 1053 -32.86 -30.34 -25.27
N ALA A 1054 -33.53 -31.24 -24.55
CA ALA A 1054 -35.00 -31.38 -24.63
C ALA A 1054 -35.73 -30.13 -24.12
N PHE A 1055 -35.24 -29.50 -23.06
CA PHE A 1055 -35.76 -28.21 -22.57
C PHE A 1055 -35.53 -27.08 -23.58
N GLY A 1056 -34.37 -27.04 -24.23
CA GLY A 1056 -34.09 -26.12 -25.34
C GLY A 1056 -35.04 -26.31 -26.53
N LEU A 1057 -35.29 -27.56 -26.94
CA LEU A 1057 -36.22 -27.89 -28.03
C LEU A 1057 -37.68 -27.54 -27.70
N LEU A 1058 -38.10 -27.68 -26.43
CA LEU A 1058 -39.44 -27.32 -25.97
C LEU A 1058 -39.70 -25.81 -26.01
N ASN A 1059 -38.76 -25.01 -25.50
CA ASN A 1059 -39.00 -23.61 -25.18
C ASN A 1059 -38.48 -22.61 -26.24
N THR A 1060 -37.74 -23.06 -27.26
CA THR A 1060 -37.21 -22.17 -28.31
C THR A 1060 -37.79 -22.45 -29.71
N PRO A 1061 -38.01 -21.42 -30.54
CA PRO A 1061 -38.46 -21.57 -31.93
C PRO A 1061 -37.61 -22.50 -32.79
N LEU A 1062 -38.22 -23.09 -33.83
CA LEU A 1062 -37.51 -23.90 -34.82
C LEU A 1062 -36.40 -23.07 -35.50
N GLY A 1063 -35.20 -23.66 -35.59
CA GLY A 1063 -34.01 -23.01 -36.13
C GLY A 1063 -33.15 -22.26 -35.10
N THR A 1064 -33.61 -22.07 -33.85
CA THR A 1064 -32.77 -21.48 -32.79
C THR A 1064 -31.61 -22.42 -32.43
N THR A 1065 -30.37 -21.92 -32.56
CA THR A 1065 -29.14 -22.56 -32.09
C THR A 1065 -29.16 -22.74 -30.58
N LEU A 1066 -29.07 -23.99 -30.10
CA LEU A 1066 -29.02 -24.28 -28.67
C LEU A 1066 -27.58 -24.13 -28.16
N ARG A 1067 -27.39 -23.40 -27.05
CA ARG A 1067 -26.09 -23.26 -26.35
C ARG A 1067 -26.17 -23.93 -24.99
N ILE A 1068 -25.28 -24.89 -24.74
CA ILE A 1068 -25.28 -25.72 -23.53
C ILE A 1068 -23.86 -25.77 -22.97
N SER A 1069 -23.72 -25.67 -21.65
CA SER A 1069 -22.45 -25.91 -20.94
C SER A 1069 -22.60 -27.09 -19.99
N LYS A 1070 -21.51 -27.84 -19.76
CA LYS A 1070 -21.45 -28.93 -18.78
C LYS A 1070 -20.20 -28.80 -17.88
N ASN A 1071 -20.28 -29.37 -16.67
CA ASN A 1071 -19.20 -29.41 -15.67
C ASN A 1071 -18.24 -30.62 -15.78
N LEU A 1072 -18.52 -31.57 -16.68
CA LEU A 1072 -17.81 -32.82 -16.87
C LEU A 1072 -17.81 -33.17 -18.36
N ARG A 1073 -16.76 -33.85 -18.83
CA ARG A 1073 -16.61 -34.31 -20.21
C ARG A 1073 -17.85 -35.02 -20.74
N MET A 1074 -18.24 -34.74 -21.99
CA MET A 1074 -19.41 -35.38 -22.58
C MET A 1074 -19.13 -36.86 -22.90
N CYS A 1075 -20.11 -37.74 -22.65
CA CYS A 1075 -19.94 -39.16 -22.93
C CYS A 1075 -20.25 -39.54 -24.38
N THR A 1076 -19.70 -40.65 -24.85
CA THR A 1076 -19.83 -41.11 -26.26
C THR A 1076 -21.28 -41.31 -26.71
N ASP A 1077 -22.19 -41.64 -25.78
CA ASP A 1077 -23.64 -41.75 -26.07
C ASP A 1077 -24.29 -40.37 -26.26
N CYS A 1078 -24.03 -39.40 -25.39
CA CYS A 1078 -24.51 -38.03 -25.53
C CYS A 1078 -23.93 -37.35 -26.79
N HIS A 1079 -22.65 -37.59 -27.11
CA HIS A 1079 -22.03 -37.06 -28.34
C HIS A 1079 -22.71 -37.63 -29.61
N SER A 1080 -22.92 -38.94 -29.65
CA SER A 1080 -23.58 -39.62 -30.77
C SER A 1080 -25.05 -39.21 -30.91
N ALA A 1081 -25.77 -39.12 -29.79
CA ALA A 1081 -27.14 -38.63 -29.76
C ALA A 1081 -27.21 -37.18 -30.26
N SER A 1082 -26.35 -36.28 -29.77
CA SER A 1082 -26.37 -34.85 -30.15
C SER A 1082 -26.13 -34.61 -31.64
N LYS A 1083 -25.23 -35.40 -32.26
CA LYS A 1083 -25.10 -35.44 -33.74
C LYS A 1083 -26.46 -35.74 -34.38
N VAL A 1084 -27.09 -36.86 -34.03
CA VAL A 1084 -28.35 -37.28 -34.66
C VAL A 1084 -29.51 -36.32 -34.33
N VAL A 1085 -29.57 -35.72 -33.13
CA VAL A 1085 -30.54 -34.65 -32.81
C VAL A 1085 -30.37 -33.44 -33.75
N SER A 1086 -29.14 -32.96 -33.98
CA SER A 1086 -28.91 -31.80 -34.87
C SER A 1086 -29.47 -32.02 -36.29
N LYS A 1087 -29.33 -33.26 -36.80
CA LYS A 1087 -29.89 -33.73 -38.07
C LYS A 1087 -31.42 -33.85 -38.06
N ILE A 1088 -31.99 -34.45 -37.01
CA ILE A 1088 -33.44 -34.67 -36.85
C ILE A 1088 -34.20 -33.35 -36.71
N GLU A 1089 -33.72 -32.45 -35.85
CA GLU A 1089 -34.37 -31.18 -35.51
C GLU A 1089 -34.00 -30.05 -36.48
N ARG A 1090 -32.96 -30.23 -37.30
CA ARG A 1090 -32.38 -29.22 -38.20
C ARG A 1090 -31.99 -27.94 -37.43
N ARG A 1091 -31.29 -28.14 -36.31
CA ARG A 1091 -30.79 -27.09 -35.43
C ARG A 1091 -29.31 -27.30 -35.17
N GLU A 1092 -28.59 -26.19 -35.07
CA GLU A 1092 -27.24 -26.18 -34.51
C GLU A 1092 -27.31 -26.38 -32.99
N ILE A 1093 -26.42 -27.21 -32.45
CA ILE A 1093 -26.24 -27.39 -31.00
C ILE A 1093 -24.78 -27.14 -30.70
N ILE A 1094 -24.51 -26.08 -29.93
CA ILE A 1094 -23.19 -25.74 -29.41
C ILE A 1094 -23.16 -26.22 -27.96
N LEU A 1095 -22.31 -27.18 -27.65
CA LEU A 1095 -22.16 -27.77 -26.31
C LEU A 1095 -20.70 -27.71 -25.87
N ARG A 1096 -20.41 -26.98 -24.79
CA ARG A 1096 -19.08 -27.00 -24.14
C ARG A 1096 -19.06 -28.00 -23.01
N ASP A 1097 -18.02 -28.83 -22.94
CA ASP A 1097 -17.74 -29.64 -21.75
C ASP A 1097 -16.62 -29.02 -20.88
N ASP A 1098 -15.86 -29.83 -20.15
CA ASP A 1098 -14.70 -29.40 -19.36
C ASP A 1098 -13.44 -29.16 -20.22
N SER A 1099 -13.41 -29.70 -21.45
CA SER A 1099 -12.21 -29.82 -22.27
C SER A 1099 -12.30 -29.09 -23.61
N CYS A 1100 -13.47 -29.03 -24.25
CA CYS A 1100 -13.61 -28.50 -25.62
C CYS A 1100 -15.01 -27.97 -25.97
N MET A 1101 -15.09 -27.30 -27.12
CA MET A 1101 -16.35 -26.93 -27.77
C MET A 1101 -16.78 -28.03 -28.76
N HIS A 1102 -17.94 -28.63 -28.54
CA HIS A 1102 -18.64 -29.41 -29.55
C HIS A 1102 -19.63 -28.53 -30.29
N HIS A 1103 -19.61 -28.53 -31.62
CA HIS A 1103 -20.59 -27.85 -32.46
C HIS A 1103 -21.21 -28.89 -33.39
N PHE A 1104 -22.44 -29.28 -33.09
CA PHE A 1104 -23.23 -30.24 -33.85
C PHE A 1104 -24.06 -29.52 -34.91
N LYS A 1105 -23.91 -29.95 -36.16
CA LYS A 1105 -24.68 -29.44 -37.30
C LYS A 1105 -24.88 -30.54 -38.34
N ASP A 1106 -26.12 -30.71 -38.79
CA ASP A 1106 -26.52 -31.64 -39.85
C ASP A 1106 -26.03 -33.10 -39.67
N GLY A 1107 -25.76 -33.54 -38.43
CA GLY A 1107 -25.26 -34.88 -38.11
C GLY A 1107 -23.74 -34.98 -37.88
N VAL A 1108 -22.99 -33.88 -38.03
CA VAL A 1108 -21.52 -33.82 -37.89
C VAL A 1108 -21.15 -33.00 -36.65
N CYS A 1109 -19.98 -33.28 -36.05
CA CYS A 1109 -19.38 -32.46 -34.99
C CYS A 1109 -17.97 -32.00 -35.38
N ILE A 1110 -17.59 -30.77 -35.02
CA ILE A 1110 -16.27 -30.18 -35.36
C ILE A 1110 -15.06 -30.92 -34.75
N CYS A 1111 -15.25 -31.73 -33.70
CA CYS A 1111 -14.18 -32.52 -33.08
C CYS A 1111 -13.73 -33.74 -33.90
N GLY A 1112 -14.41 -34.07 -35.00
CA GLY A 1112 -14.04 -35.16 -35.90
C GLY A 1112 -14.20 -36.58 -35.31
N ASP A 1113 -14.99 -36.74 -34.24
CA ASP A 1113 -15.16 -38.01 -33.50
C ASP A 1113 -13.85 -38.60 -32.91
N MET A 1114 -12.83 -37.77 -32.62
CA MET A 1114 -11.58 -38.21 -31.98
C MET A 1114 -11.68 -38.39 -30.45
N PHE A 1115 -12.81 -38.90 -29.94
CA PHE A 1115 -13.17 -38.96 -28.51
C PHE A 1115 -13.99 -40.22 -28.12
#